data_AF-A0A485NIY0-F1
#
_entry.id   AF-A0A485NIY0-F1
#
_cell.length_a   1.000
_cell.length_b   1.000
_cell.length_c   1.000
_cell.angle_alpha   90.00
_cell.angle_beta   90.00
_cell.angle_gamma   90.00
#
_symmetry.space_group_name_H-M   'P 1'
#
loop_
_entity.id
_entity.type
_entity.pdbx_description
1 polymer ?
#
loop_
_entity_poly.entity_id
_entity_poly.type
_entity_poly.pdbx_seq_one_letter_code
_entity_poly.pdbx_strand_id
1 'polypeptide(L)'
;MEILWKTLTWILSLIMASSECHSDHRLSYSSQEEFLTYLEHYQLTIPIRVDQNGAFLSFTVKNDKHSRRRRSMDPIDPQQAVSKLFFKLSAYGKHFHLNLTLNTDFVSKHFTVEYWGKDGPQWKHDFLDNCHYTGYLQDQRSTTKVALSNCIGLHGVIATEDEEYFIEPLKNTTEDSKHFSYENGHPHVIYKKSTLQQRHLYDHSHCGVSDLIRSGKPWWLNDTSTFPSSLPINGTHIRHRQKRSVSIERFVETLVVADKMMVGYHGRKDIEHYILSVMNIVAKLYRDSSLGNVVNIIVARLIVLTEDQPNLEINHHADKSLDSFCKWQKSILSHQSDGNTIPENGIAHHDNAVLITRYDICTYKNKPCGTLGLASVAGMCEPERSCSINEDIGLGSAFTIAHEIGHNFGMNHDGIGNSCGTKGHEAAKLMAAHITANTNPFSWSACSRDYITSFLDSGRGTCLDNEPPKRDFLYPAVAPGQVYDADEQCRFQYGATSRQCKYGEVCRELWCLSKSNRCVTNSIPAAEGTLCQTGNIEKGWCYQGDCVPFGTWPQSIDGGWGPWSLWGECSRTCGGGVSSSLRHCDSPAPSGGGKYCLGERKRYRSCNTDPCPLGARDFREKQCADFDNMPFRGKYYNWKPYTGGGVKPCALNCLAEGYNFYTERAPAVIDGTQCNADSLDICINGECKHVGCDNILGSDAREDRCRVCGGDGSTCDAIEGFFNDSLPRGGYMEVVQIPRGSVHIEVREVAMSKNYIALKSEGDDYYINGAWTIDWPRKFDVAGTAFHYKRPTDEPESLEALGPTSENLIVMVLLQEQNLGIRYKFNVPITRTGSGDNEVGFTWNHQPWSECSATCAGGKTPTRQPTQRAGRKAQYILSYALCLLKKLIGNISCRFASSCNLAKETLL
;
A
#
# COMPACT_ATOMS: atom_id res chain seq x y z
N MET A 1 -51.59 56.43 -46.05
CA MET A 1 -51.48 57.13 -44.74
C MET A 1 -51.54 56.14 -43.57
N GLU A 2 -52.69 55.55 -43.22
CA GLU A 2 -52.80 54.69 -42.02
C GLU A 2 -51.77 53.55 -41.92
N ILE A 3 -51.49 52.83 -43.01
CA ILE A 3 -50.50 51.74 -43.02
C ILE A 3 -49.10 52.26 -42.62
N LEU A 4 -48.74 53.45 -43.11
CA LEU A 4 -47.50 54.15 -42.79
C LEU A 4 -47.43 54.58 -41.32
N TRP A 5 -48.58 54.86 -40.69
CA TRP A 5 -48.66 55.20 -39.27
C TRP A 5 -48.58 53.94 -38.38
N LYS A 6 -49.14 52.82 -38.83
CA LYS A 6 -49.05 51.51 -38.16
C LYS A 6 -47.67 50.85 -38.26
N THR A 7 -46.93 51.05 -39.35
CA THR A 7 -45.52 50.61 -39.41
C THR A 7 -44.61 51.49 -38.59
N LEU A 8 -44.83 52.82 -38.57
CA LEU A 8 -44.02 53.73 -37.77
C LEU A 8 -44.17 53.45 -36.26
N THR A 9 -45.39 53.20 -35.76
CA THR A 9 -45.59 52.86 -34.34
C THR A 9 -44.96 51.53 -33.94
N TRP A 10 -45.01 50.50 -34.79
CA TRP A 10 -44.30 49.23 -34.51
C TRP A 10 -42.78 49.39 -34.51
N ILE A 11 -42.23 50.22 -35.41
CA ILE A 11 -40.79 50.50 -35.44
C ILE A 11 -40.36 51.32 -34.21
N LEU A 12 -41.14 52.33 -33.78
CA LEU A 12 -40.87 53.00 -32.51
C LEU A 12 -40.96 52.05 -31.31
N SER A 13 -41.93 51.13 -31.27
CA SER A 13 -42.05 50.16 -30.18
C SER A 13 -40.85 49.21 -30.06
N LEU A 14 -40.20 48.83 -31.17
CA LEU A 14 -38.95 48.06 -31.10
C LEU A 14 -37.74 48.93 -30.74
N ILE A 15 -37.65 50.17 -31.24
CA ILE A 15 -36.51 51.08 -30.95
C ILE A 15 -36.54 51.55 -29.49
N MET A 16 -37.73 51.81 -28.92
CA MET A 16 -37.92 52.15 -27.50
C MET A 16 -37.56 51.01 -26.53
N ALA A 17 -37.35 49.79 -27.03
CA ALA A 17 -36.83 48.67 -26.25
C ALA A 17 -35.30 48.51 -26.35
N SER A 18 -34.61 49.39 -27.09
CA SER A 18 -33.18 49.26 -27.41
C SER A 18 -32.36 50.55 -27.24
N SER A 19 -32.70 51.39 -26.26
CA SER A 19 -31.84 52.50 -25.82
C SER A 19 -32.10 52.90 -24.37
N GLU A 20 -31.03 53.02 -23.58
CA GLU A 20 -30.92 53.74 -22.30
C GLU A 20 -31.75 53.21 -21.10
N CYS A 21 -31.19 52.20 -20.44
CA CYS A 21 -31.02 52.25 -18.98
C CYS A 21 -29.58 51.84 -18.63
N HIS A 22 -29.07 52.35 -17.50
CA HIS A 22 -27.64 52.53 -17.30
C HIS A 22 -26.81 51.24 -17.21
N SER A 23 -25.58 51.36 -17.72
CA SER A 23 -24.43 50.61 -17.24
C SER A 23 -24.06 51.07 -15.83
N ASP A 24 -24.89 50.72 -14.84
CA ASP A 24 -24.61 51.02 -13.44
C ASP A 24 -23.77 49.92 -12.77
N HIS A 25 -22.95 50.33 -11.81
CA HIS A 25 -21.71 49.62 -11.51
C HIS A 25 -21.90 48.23 -10.88
N ARG A 26 -21.19 47.25 -11.46
CA ARG A 26 -20.93 45.95 -10.82
C ARG A 26 -20.04 46.18 -9.60
N LEU A 27 -20.54 45.90 -8.40
CA LEU A 27 -19.71 45.70 -7.20
C LEU A 27 -19.06 44.32 -7.25
N SER A 28 -18.10 44.21 -8.17
CA SER A 28 -17.04 43.21 -8.18
C SER A 28 -15.81 43.99 -7.74
N TYR A 29 -15.22 43.67 -6.59
CA TYR A 29 -14.05 44.37 -6.05
C TYR A 29 -12.94 44.54 -7.09
N SER A 30 -12.97 45.71 -7.74
CA SER A 30 -12.21 46.04 -8.94
C SER A 30 -10.85 46.63 -8.60
N SER A 31 -10.77 47.24 -7.41
CA SER A 31 -9.55 47.60 -6.71
C SER A 31 -9.66 47.19 -5.24
N GLN A 32 -8.53 47.24 -4.53
CA GLN A 32 -8.51 47.02 -3.08
C GLN A 32 -9.27 48.12 -2.32
N GLU A 33 -9.30 49.34 -2.85
CA GLU A 33 -9.99 50.49 -2.23
C GLU A 33 -11.49 50.20 -2.05
N GLU A 34 -12.10 49.54 -3.04
CA GLU A 34 -13.50 49.10 -3.00
C GLU A 34 -13.76 48.14 -1.82
N PHE A 35 -12.88 47.15 -1.61
CA PHE A 35 -12.95 46.23 -0.46
C PHE A 35 -12.80 46.94 0.89
N LEU A 36 -11.89 47.93 0.98
CA LEU A 36 -11.67 48.70 2.22
C LEU A 36 -12.91 49.49 2.67
N THR A 37 -13.87 49.78 1.78
CA THR A 37 -15.13 50.46 2.15
C THR A 37 -16.12 49.58 2.93
N TYR A 38 -15.93 48.25 2.94
CA TYR A 38 -16.81 47.30 3.63
C TYR A 38 -16.30 46.88 5.02
N LEU A 39 -15.05 47.22 5.36
CA LEU A 39 -14.47 46.96 6.68
C LEU A 39 -14.90 48.05 7.65
N GLU A 40 -15.57 47.70 8.76
CA GLU A 40 -15.99 48.69 9.77
C GLU A 40 -14.82 49.53 10.32
N HIS A 41 -13.61 48.94 10.42
CA HIS A 41 -12.34 49.62 10.77
C HIS A 41 -11.13 48.85 10.18
N TYR A 42 -10.31 49.50 9.35
CA TYR A 42 -8.97 49.04 8.96
C TYR A 42 -7.89 50.05 9.41
N GLN A 43 -6.60 49.66 9.35
CA GLN A 43 -5.46 50.56 9.52
C GLN A 43 -4.39 50.33 8.45
N LEU A 44 -3.49 51.30 8.28
CA LEU A 44 -2.28 51.17 7.48
C LEU A 44 -1.06 51.02 8.40
N THR A 45 -0.16 50.10 8.05
CA THR A 45 1.13 49.90 8.74
C THR A 45 2.26 49.83 7.72
N ILE A 46 3.48 50.18 8.13
CA ILE A 46 4.71 49.97 7.34
C ILE A 46 5.56 48.95 8.10
N PRO A 47 5.60 47.67 7.67
CA PRO A 47 6.43 46.67 8.33
C PRO A 47 7.92 46.92 8.05
N ILE A 48 8.75 46.80 9.08
CA ILE A 48 10.21 46.90 9.01
C ILE A 48 10.84 45.55 9.26
N ARG A 49 11.86 45.18 8.48
CA ARG A 49 12.73 44.04 8.76
C ARG A 49 13.68 44.41 9.90
N VAL A 50 13.82 43.52 10.87
CA VAL A 50 14.65 43.71 12.07
C VAL A 50 15.56 42.51 12.31
N ASP A 51 16.49 42.64 13.25
CA ASP A 51 17.28 41.51 13.78
C ASP A 51 16.52 40.76 14.90
N GLN A 52 17.13 39.72 15.47
CA GLN A 52 16.54 38.94 16.57
C GLN A 52 16.30 39.75 17.87
N ASN A 53 17.01 40.86 18.05
CA ASN A 53 16.84 41.80 19.17
C ASN A 53 15.81 42.89 18.86
N GLY A 54 15.31 42.92 17.62
CA GLY A 54 14.35 43.90 17.13
C GLY A 54 14.96 45.25 16.75
N ALA A 55 16.27 45.32 16.47
CA ALA A 55 16.94 46.48 15.87
C ALA A 55 16.66 46.55 14.36
N PHE A 56 16.52 47.75 13.81
CA PHE A 56 16.15 47.96 12.40
C PHE A 56 17.24 47.48 11.42
N LEU A 57 16.82 46.76 10.36
CA LEU A 57 17.69 46.33 9.25
C LEU A 57 17.32 46.96 7.90
N SER A 58 16.03 46.94 7.53
CA SER A 58 15.55 47.55 6.28
C SER A 58 14.03 47.71 6.25
N PHE A 59 13.53 48.53 5.32
CA PHE A 59 12.11 48.56 4.94
C PHE A 59 11.76 47.54 3.83
N THR A 60 12.72 46.75 3.35
CA THR A 60 12.50 45.76 2.28
C THR A 60 11.86 44.51 2.85
N VAL A 61 10.54 44.40 2.70
CA VAL A 61 9.75 43.23 3.12
C VAL A 61 9.76 42.08 2.11
N LYS A 62 9.94 42.38 0.82
CA LYS A 62 9.88 41.42 -0.29
C LYS A 62 11.16 40.60 -0.42
N ASN A 63 11.05 39.36 -0.91
CA ASN A 63 12.20 38.52 -1.24
C ASN A 63 12.86 38.94 -2.58
N ASP A 64 13.86 39.82 -2.53
CA ASP A 64 14.61 40.24 -3.73
C ASP A 64 15.63 39.17 -4.16
N LYS A 65 15.40 38.56 -5.33
CA LYS A 65 16.36 37.64 -5.97
C LYS A 65 17.71 38.34 -6.20
N HIS A 66 18.81 37.67 -5.85
CA HIS A 66 20.16 38.22 -5.63
C HIS A 66 20.61 39.35 -6.59
N SER A 67 20.34 40.60 -6.21
CA SER A 67 21.10 41.75 -6.71
C SER A 67 22.52 41.73 -6.11
N ARG A 68 23.53 41.96 -6.94
CA ARG A 68 24.96 41.85 -6.58
C ARG A 68 25.41 42.98 -5.64
N ARG A 69 25.08 42.93 -4.35
CA ARG A 69 25.63 43.84 -3.33
C ARG A 69 27.13 43.61 -3.11
N ARG A 70 27.87 44.71 -2.89
CA ARG A 70 29.30 44.69 -2.53
C ARG A 70 29.52 43.97 -1.20
N ARG A 71 30.70 43.35 -1.04
CA ARG A 71 31.13 42.69 0.20
C ARG A 71 31.14 43.68 1.38
N SER A 72 30.42 43.36 2.46
CA SER A 72 30.65 43.92 3.81
C SER A 72 31.50 42.93 4.62
N MET A 73 32.09 43.39 5.73
CA MET A 73 32.90 42.58 6.65
C MET A 73 32.09 42.17 7.89
N ASP A 74 31.01 41.41 7.69
CA ASP A 74 30.18 40.86 8.77
C ASP A 74 30.14 39.31 8.71
N PRO A 75 30.41 38.59 9.81
CA PRO A 75 30.56 37.13 9.82
C PRO A 75 29.23 36.40 10.02
N ILE A 76 28.20 36.71 9.22
CA ILE A 76 26.90 36.02 9.26
C ILE A 76 26.77 35.12 8.03
N ASP A 77 26.48 33.85 8.25
CA ASP A 77 26.24 32.86 7.19
C ASP A 77 25.00 33.24 6.35
N PRO A 78 25.15 33.47 5.02
CA PRO A 78 24.04 33.77 4.13
C PRO A 78 22.91 32.73 4.15
N GLN A 79 23.17 31.46 4.47
CA GLN A 79 22.15 30.42 4.53
C GLN A 79 21.31 30.49 5.82
N GLN A 80 21.87 30.96 6.94
CA GLN A 80 21.09 31.22 8.15
C GLN A 80 20.22 32.49 8.03
N ALA A 81 20.71 33.53 7.34
CA ALA A 81 20.02 34.82 7.18
C ALA A 81 18.75 34.79 6.28
N VAL A 82 18.45 33.64 5.66
CA VAL A 82 17.25 33.39 4.85
C VAL A 82 16.28 32.43 5.56
N SER A 83 16.79 31.47 6.36
CA SER A 83 15.94 30.50 7.06
C SER A 83 15.13 31.09 8.22
N LYS A 84 15.58 32.22 8.78
CA LYS A 84 14.82 33.01 9.77
C LYS A 84 14.75 34.49 9.41
N LEU A 85 13.57 35.07 9.55
CA LEU A 85 13.29 36.48 9.37
C LEU A 85 12.64 37.06 10.64
N PHE A 86 12.93 38.32 10.92
CA PHE A 86 12.22 39.07 11.96
C PHE A 86 11.65 40.35 11.36
N PHE A 87 10.43 40.69 11.75
CA PHE A 87 9.76 41.92 11.33
C PHE A 87 9.11 42.62 12.53
N LYS A 88 9.04 43.94 12.50
CA LYS A 88 8.18 44.73 13.39
C LYS A 88 7.15 45.50 12.58
N LEU A 89 5.91 45.53 13.07
CA LEU A 89 4.82 46.36 12.54
C LEU A 89 3.91 46.79 13.70
N SER A 90 3.12 47.84 13.52
CA SER A 90 2.31 48.43 14.61
C SER A 90 0.90 48.73 14.11
N ALA A 91 -0.11 48.24 14.82
CA ALA A 91 -1.51 48.43 14.47
C ALA A 91 -2.43 48.29 15.68
N TYR A 92 -3.53 49.04 15.69
CA TYR A 92 -4.54 49.03 16.76
C TYR A 92 -3.95 49.22 18.18
N GLY A 93 -2.88 50.00 18.30
CA GLY A 93 -2.16 50.23 19.56
C GLY A 93 -1.27 49.06 20.03
N LYS A 94 -1.22 47.93 19.31
CA LYS A 94 -0.30 46.82 19.57
C LYS A 94 0.94 46.94 18.67
N HIS A 95 2.10 46.58 19.23
CA HIS A 95 3.35 46.38 18.48
C HIS A 95 3.57 44.89 18.27
N PHE A 96 3.70 44.46 17.02
CA PHE A 96 3.86 43.05 16.65
C PHE A 96 5.33 42.81 16.27
N HIS A 97 6.07 42.08 17.10
CA HIS A 97 7.44 41.64 16.82
C HIS A 97 7.41 40.19 16.35
N LEU A 98 7.50 39.98 15.05
CA LEU A 98 7.33 38.67 14.40
C LEU A 98 8.67 37.93 14.36
N ASN A 99 8.69 36.68 14.82
CA ASN A 99 9.80 35.74 14.65
C ASN A 99 9.34 34.64 13.69
N LEU A 100 9.89 34.64 12.48
CA LEU A 100 9.46 33.84 11.34
C LEU A 100 10.55 32.85 10.92
N THR A 101 10.17 31.62 10.60
CA THR A 101 11.03 30.57 10.04
C THR A 101 10.49 30.14 8.68
N LEU A 102 11.37 29.96 7.70
CA LEU A 102 11.03 29.54 6.35
C LEU A 102 10.41 28.14 6.34
N ASN A 103 9.29 27.96 5.65
CA ASN A 103 8.71 26.64 5.41
C ASN A 103 9.24 26.07 4.09
N THR A 104 10.04 25.00 4.15
CA THR A 104 10.70 24.41 2.97
C THR A 104 10.04 23.12 2.46
N ASP A 105 8.93 22.68 3.08
CA ASP A 105 8.59 21.24 3.10
C ASP A 105 7.19 20.93 2.53
N PHE A 106 6.49 21.97 2.04
CA PHE A 106 5.16 21.90 1.44
C PHE A 106 5.13 21.23 0.05
N VAL A 107 6.28 21.13 -0.63
CA VAL A 107 6.37 20.84 -2.07
C VAL A 107 7.58 19.93 -2.35
N SER A 108 7.50 19.01 -3.32
CA SER A 108 8.65 18.15 -3.69
C SER A 108 9.84 18.99 -4.16
N LYS A 109 11.07 18.53 -3.86
CA LYS A 109 12.34 19.19 -4.25
C LYS A 109 12.51 19.39 -5.76
N HIS A 110 11.70 18.70 -6.57
CA HIS A 110 11.69 18.75 -8.02
C HIS A 110 10.27 18.90 -8.59
N PHE A 111 9.32 19.39 -7.78
CA PHE A 111 7.96 19.66 -8.24
C PHE A 111 7.97 20.71 -9.35
N THR A 112 7.45 20.33 -10.51
CA THR A 112 7.16 21.26 -11.61
C THR A 112 5.69 21.64 -11.60
N VAL A 113 5.43 22.94 -11.74
CA VAL A 113 4.16 23.42 -12.30
C VAL A 113 4.37 23.63 -13.79
N GLU A 114 3.50 23.06 -14.60
CA GLU A 114 3.58 23.14 -16.06
C GLU A 114 2.28 23.64 -16.65
N TYR A 115 2.37 24.75 -17.41
CA TYR A 115 1.27 25.33 -18.14
C TYR A 115 1.30 24.83 -19.58
N TRP A 116 0.34 23.98 -19.91
CA TRP A 116 0.23 23.37 -21.23
C TRP A 116 -0.76 24.19 -22.08
N GLY A 117 -0.35 24.51 -23.30
CA GLY A 117 -1.22 25.03 -24.35
C GLY A 117 -1.47 23.96 -25.40
N LYS A 118 -2.05 24.34 -26.54
CA LYS A 118 -2.49 23.40 -27.58
C LYS A 118 -1.41 22.43 -28.09
N ASP A 119 -0.17 22.90 -28.15
CA ASP A 119 0.98 22.15 -28.67
C ASP A 119 1.88 21.57 -27.54
N GLY A 120 1.34 21.44 -26.31
CA GLY A 120 2.02 20.88 -25.14
C GLY A 120 2.56 21.94 -24.15
N PRO A 121 3.59 21.64 -23.34
CA PRO A 121 4.09 22.52 -22.28
C PRO A 121 4.68 23.83 -22.85
N GLN A 122 3.98 24.95 -22.66
CA GLN A 122 4.40 26.28 -23.10
C GLN A 122 5.27 26.99 -22.06
N TRP A 123 4.96 26.80 -20.77
CA TRP A 123 5.73 27.36 -19.67
C TRP A 123 5.83 26.33 -18.54
N LYS A 124 6.96 26.32 -17.85
CA LYS A 124 7.15 25.55 -16.62
C LYS A 124 7.92 26.36 -15.61
N HIS A 125 7.62 26.17 -14.33
CA HIS A 125 8.43 26.69 -13.23
C HIS A 125 8.54 25.66 -12.11
N ASP A 126 9.73 25.62 -11.51
CA ASP A 126 9.97 24.86 -10.29
C ASP A 126 9.47 25.75 -9.14
N PHE A 127 8.45 25.33 -8.39
CA PHE A 127 7.86 26.18 -7.34
C PHE A 127 8.80 26.25 -6.11
N LEU A 128 9.78 27.15 -6.19
CA LEU A 128 10.85 27.29 -5.19
C LEU A 128 11.20 28.76 -4.88
N ASP A 129 10.22 29.66 -4.95
CA ASP A 129 10.33 30.92 -4.23
C ASP A 129 10.19 30.66 -2.73
N ASN A 130 11.34 30.63 -2.04
CA ASN A 130 11.48 30.49 -0.59
C ASN A 130 10.95 31.74 0.13
N CYS A 131 9.64 31.95 0.07
CA CYS A 131 8.96 33.17 0.52
C CYS A 131 7.75 32.93 1.45
N HIS A 132 7.48 31.68 1.83
CA HIS A 132 6.42 31.34 2.78
C HIS A 132 7.01 31.01 4.16
N TYR A 133 6.56 31.72 5.21
CA TYR A 133 7.11 31.59 6.56
C TYR A 133 6.01 31.31 7.60
N THR A 134 6.36 30.54 8.63
CA THR A 134 5.54 30.32 9.83
C THR A 134 6.28 30.79 11.08
N GLY A 135 5.56 31.17 12.14
CA GLY A 135 6.17 31.85 13.28
C GLY A 135 5.22 32.19 14.41
N TYR A 136 5.68 33.12 15.25
CA TYR A 136 5.00 33.57 16.48
C TYR A 136 5.41 35.03 16.78
N LEU A 137 4.69 35.69 17.69
CA LEU A 137 5.17 36.94 18.30
C LEU A 137 6.29 36.60 19.29
N GLN A 138 7.43 37.29 19.18
CA GLN A 138 8.65 37.03 19.96
C GLN A 138 8.38 36.94 21.47
N ASP A 139 7.51 37.81 21.97
CA ASP A 139 7.19 37.96 23.39
C ASP A 139 6.04 37.04 23.87
N GLN A 140 5.36 36.32 22.96
CA GLN A 140 4.17 35.51 23.21
C GLN A 140 4.20 34.16 22.46
N ARG A 141 5.34 33.45 22.54
CA ARG A 141 5.67 32.28 21.70
C ARG A 141 4.70 31.09 21.79
N SER A 142 4.05 30.87 22.92
CA SER A 142 3.13 29.73 23.13
C SER A 142 1.69 30.00 22.68
N THR A 143 1.27 31.27 22.68
CA THR A 143 -0.16 31.66 22.55
C THR A 143 -0.46 32.39 21.25
N THR A 144 0.56 32.74 20.45
CA THR A 144 0.40 33.41 19.15
C THR A 144 0.87 32.54 18.00
N LYS A 145 0.25 32.71 16.83
CA LYS A 145 0.63 32.04 15.58
C LYS A 145 0.69 33.08 14.47
N VAL A 146 1.76 33.03 13.68
CA VAL A 146 1.98 33.94 12.56
C VAL A 146 2.28 33.11 11.33
N ALA A 147 1.65 33.43 10.21
CA ALA A 147 1.99 32.83 8.92
C ALA A 147 1.86 33.85 7.81
N LEU A 148 2.98 34.08 7.12
CA LEU A 148 3.13 35.18 6.18
C LEU A 148 3.91 34.73 4.95
N SER A 149 3.32 34.98 3.79
CA SER A 149 4.03 35.11 2.54
C SER A 149 4.79 36.44 2.53
N ASN A 150 5.99 36.46 1.94
CA ASN A 150 6.69 37.69 1.58
C ASN A 150 7.00 37.79 0.06
N CYS A 151 6.41 36.91 -0.74
CA CYS A 151 6.65 36.79 -2.19
C CYS A 151 6.28 38.09 -2.94
N ILE A 152 5.22 38.76 -2.48
CA ILE A 152 4.63 39.97 -3.10
C ILE A 152 4.63 41.18 -2.14
N GLY A 153 5.42 41.12 -1.06
CA GLY A 153 5.18 41.90 0.16
C GLY A 153 4.55 41.01 1.25
N LEU A 154 4.41 41.52 2.49
CA LEU A 154 3.91 40.70 3.60
C LEU A 154 2.41 40.47 3.49
N HIS A 155 2.01 39.22 3.33
CA HIS A 155 0.62 38.82 3.15
C HIS A 155 0.28 37.59 3.99
N GLY A 156 -0.80 37.64 4.77
CA GLY A 156 -1.28 36.53 5.59
C GLY A 156 -1.82 36.97 6.96
N VAL A 157 -1.63 36.13 7.98
CA VAL A 157 -2.34 36.23 9.27
C VAL A 157 -1.39 36.29 10.47
N ILE A 158 -1.76 37.15 11.43
CA ILE A 158 -1.20 37.24 12.78
C ILE A 158 -2.34 36.93 13.76
N ALA A 159 -2.35 35.71 14.31
CA ALA A 159 -3.33 35.27 15.29
C ALA A 159 -2.79 35.48 16.72
N THR A 160 -3.61 36.13 17.55
CA THR A 160 -3.39 36.36 18.98
C THR A 160 -4.58 35.84 19.79
N GLU A 161 -4.42 35.71 21.11
CA GLU A 161 -5.47 35.16 22.00
C GLU A 161 -6.81 35.92 21.90
N ASP A 162 -6.76 37.25 21.72
CA ASP A 162 -7.97 38.08 21.64
C ASP A 162 -8.55 38.19 20.22
N GLU A 163 -7.71 38.09 19.18
CA GLU A 163 -8.00 38.63 17.84
C GLU A 163 -7.09 38.07 16.74
N GLU A 164 -7.65 37.86 15.55
CA GLU A 164 -6.89 37.59 14.32
C GLU A 164 -6.79 38.87 13.46
N TYR A 165 -5.55 39.22 13.08
CA TYR A 165 -5.22 40.35 12.23
C TYR A 165 -4.74 39.86 10.87
N PHE A 166 -5.37 40.35 9.80
CA PHE A 166 -4.94 40.11 8.42
C PHE A 166 -4.02 41.24 8.00
N ILE A 167 -2.95 40.92 7.27
CA ILE A 167 -2.08 41.91 6.63
C ILE A 167 -1.94 41.62 5.15
N GLU A 168 -1.98 42.66 4.32
CA GLU A 168 -1.69 42.57 2.89
C GLU A 168 -1.06 43.85 2.32
N PRO A 169 -0.30 43.78 1.22
CA PRO A 169 0.28 44.96 0.56
C PRO A 169 -0.79 45.93 0.05
N LEU A 170 -0.52 47.24 0.13
CA LEU A 170 -1.41 48.25 -0.43
C LEU A 170 -1.18 48.41 -1.94
N LYS A 171 -2.19 48.04 -2.73
CA LYS A 171 -2.25 48.16 -4.19
C LYS A 171 -2.63 49.62 -4.55
N ASN A 172 -2.14 50.10 -5.69
CA ASN A 172 -2.38 51.45 -6.24
C ASN A 172 -1.76 52.64 -5.45
N THR A 173 -0.43 52.66 -5.26
CA THR A 173 0.28 53.96 -5.27
C THR A 173 0.43 54.45 -6.71
N THR A 174 0.02 55.69 -7.01
CA THR A 174 -0.12 56.24 -8.36
C THR A 174 1.19 56.37 -9.17
N GLU A 175 1.09 56.65 -10.47
CA GLU A 175 2.22 56.67 -11.42
C GLU A 175 3.28 57.76 -11.18
N ASP A 176 3.03 58.72 -10.28
CA ASP A 176 4.05 59.66 -9.76
C ASP A 176 5.09 59.01 -8.84
N SER A 177 4.95 57.71 -8.53
CA SER A 177 5.79 56.93 -7.60
C SER A 177 7.27 56.73 -8.01
N LYS A 178 7.79 57.48 -8.99
CA LYS A 178 9.25 57.60 -9.25
C LYS A 178 10.05 58.18 -8.07
N HIS A 179 9.38 58.72 -7.05
CA HIS A 179 9.98 59.27 -5.84
C HIS A 179 9.81 58.44 -4.56
N PHE A 180 9.18 57.26 -4.60
CA PHE A 180 9.19 56.36 -3.44
C PHE A 180 10.56 55.64 -3.34
N SER A 181 11.48 56.21 -2.57
CA SER A 181 12.73 55.53 -2.23
C SER A 181 12.48 54.35 -1.29
N TYR A 182 13.35 53.34 -1.35
CA TYR A 182 13.34 52.17 -0.44
C TYR A 182 13.62 52.54 1.03
N GLU A 183 13.78 53.82 1.35
CA GLU A 183 14.05 54.37 2.68
C GLU A 183 12.78 54.64 3.49
N ASN A 184 11.60 54.66 2.85
CA ASN A 184 10.30 54.91 3.51
C ASN A 184 9.41 53.66 3.64
N GLY A 185 9.70 52.59 2.88
CA GLY A 185 8.98 51.32 2.93
C GLY A 185 7.64 51.27 2.19
N HIS A 186 7.12 50.05 2.03
CA HIS A 186 5.84 49.80 1.36
C HIS A 186 4.70 49.70 2.39
N PRO A 187 3.63 50.50 2.27
CA PRO A 187 2.48 50.42 3.16
C PRO A 187 1.69 49.13 2.96
N HIS A 188 1.13 48.61 4.04
CA HIS A 188 0.29 47.42 4.08
C HIS A 188 -1.02 47.77 4.80
N VAL A 189 -2.12 47.24 4.31
CA VAL A 189 -3.40 47.24 5.05
C VAL A 189 -3.31 46.20 6.14
N ILE A 190 -3.79 46.52 7.34
CA ILE A 190 -3.99 45.58 8.44
C ILE A 190 -5.37 45.77 9.07
N TYR A 191 -6.14 44.69 9.17
CA TYR A 191 -7.53 44.71 9.64
C TYR A 191 -7.89 43.53 10.53
N LYS A 192 -8.95 43.70 11.33
CA LYS A 192 -9.49 42.68 12.25
C LYS A 192 -10.56 41.82 11.57
N LYS A 193 -10.53 40.51 11.82
CA LYS A 193 -11.52 39.54 11.32
C LYS A 193 -12.96 39.81 11.81
N SER A 194 -13.13 40.54 12.92
CA SER A 194 -14.40 40.76 13.61
C SER A 194 -15.38 41.75 12.94
N THR A 195 -15.13 42.20 11.71
CA THR A 195 -15.79 43.40 11.11
C THR A 195 -16.77 43.08 9.96
N LEU A 196 -17.37 41.88 9.95
CA LEU A 196 -18.16 41.32 8.83
C LEU A 196 -19.57 40.84 9.27
N GLN A 197 -20.61 41.05 8.44
CA GLN A 197 -22.05 40.82 8.78
C GLN A 197 -22.84 40.01 7.71
N GLN A 198 -23.91 39.27 8.09
CA GLN A 198 -24.51 38.15 7.30
C GLN A 198 -26.02 37.84 7.56
N ARG A 199 -26.75 37.11 6.65
CA ARG A 199 -28.16 36.54 6.78
C ARG A 199 -28.40 35.23 5.91
N HIS A 200 -29.64 34.75 5.57
CA HIS A 200 -30.09 33.32 5.32
C HIS A 200 -30.96 33.08 4.00
N LEU A 201 -31.44 31.94 3.39
CA LEU A 201 -31.58 30.42 3.45
C LEU A 201 -31.77 29.84 1.96
N TYR A 202 -31.78 28.55 1.46
CA TYR A 202 -31.45 27.11 1.80
C TYR A 202 -31.58 26.10 0.54
N ASP A 203 -30.67 25.12 0.20
CA ASP A 203 -30.70 24.02 -0.90
C ASP A 203 -29.51 22.93 -0.81
N HIS A 204 -29.39 21.77 -1.59
CA HIS A 204 -28.43 20.56 -1.39
C HIS A 204 -27.89 19.68 -2.66
N SER A 205 -27.04 18.58 -2.55
CA SER A 205 -26.32 17.76 -3.65
C SER A 205 -25.92 16.19 -3.48
N HIS A 206 -25.13 15.51 -4.41
CA HIS A 206 -24.82 14.00 -4.51
C HIS A 206 -23.47 13.48 -5.20
N CYS A 207 -23.11 12.16 -5.15
CA CYS A 207 -21.88 11.46 -5.73
C CYS A 207 -22.15 10.10 -6.50
N GLY A 208 -21.16 9.45 -7.16
CA GLY A 208 -21.33 8.18 -7.93
C GLY A 208 -20.06 7.43 -8.43
N VAL A 209 -20.20 6.22 -9.04
CA VAL A 209 -19.09 5.29 -9.44
C VAL A 209 -19.26 4.77 -10.89
N SER A 210 -18.17 4.43 -11.60
CA SER A 210 -18.20 4.12 -13.05
C SER A 210 -18.71 2.72 -13.45
N ASP A 211 -18.75 1.74 -12.55
CA ASP A 211 -19.13 0.36 -12.87
C ASP A 211 -20.67 0.18 -12.87
N LEU A 212 -21.32 0.70 -13.92
CA LEU A 212 -22.76 0.97 -13.94
C LEU A 212 -23.66 -0.25 -14.12
N ILE A 213 -24.21 -0.72 -13.00
CA ILE A 213 -25.45 -1.51 -12.82
C ILE A 213 -25.81 -2.48 -13.96
N ARG A 214 -25.49 -3.77 -13.75
CA ARG A 214 -26.33 -4.87 -14.24
C ARG A 214 -27.10 -5.48 -13.07
N SER A 215 -28.41 -5.64 -13.23
CA SER A 215 -29.35 -6.00 -12.16
C SER A 215 -29.03 -7.33 -11.45
N GLY A 216 -28.97 -7.30 -10.11
CA GLY A 216 -29.43 -8.42 -9.28
C GLY A 216 -28.50 -8.95 -8.17
N LYS A 217 -28.76 -8.52 -6.93
CA LYS A 217 -28.27 -9.08 -5.64
C LYS A 217 -26.78 -8.82 -5.29
N PRO A 218 -26.37 -9.00 -4.00
CA PRO A 218 -25.04 -8.62 -3.52
C PRO A 218 -23.88 -9.45 -4.08
N TRP A 219 -22.65 -8.95 -3.92
CA TRP A 219 -21.41 -9.51 -4.45
C TRP A 219 -21.03 -10.91 -3.95
N TRP A 220 -21.74 -11.46 -2.95
CA TRP A 220 -21.69 -12.88 -2.58
C TRP A 220 -22.57 -13.79 -3.48
N LEU A 221 -22.99 -13.32 -4.67
CA LEU A 221 -23.79 -14.08 -5.65
C LEU A 221 -23.31 -13.95 -7.12
N ASN A 222 -22.17 -14.58 -7.42
CA ASN A 222 -21.73 -15.08 -8.75
C ASN A 222 -21.56 -14.12 -9.97
N ASP A 223 -20.29 -13.75 -10.21
CA ASP A 223 -19.47 -14.17 -11.38
C ASP A 223 -19.98 -13.92 -12.83
N THR A 224 -19.29 -13.03 -13.59
CA THR A 224 -18.46 -13.41 -14.78
C THR A 224 -18.11 -12.28 -15.79
N SER A 225 -16.83 -11.86 -15.84
CA SER A 225 -16.16 -11.30 -17.05
C SER A 225 -14.65 -11.09 -16.82
N THR A 226 -13.75 -12.04 -17.13
CA THR A 226 -13.10 -12.33 -18.45
C THR A 226 -11.96 -11.39 -18.91
N PHE A 227 -10.70 -11.81 -18.63
CA PHE A 227 -9.49 -11.67 -19.47
C PHE A 227 -8.90 -10.24 -19.69
N PRO A 228 -7.62 -10.07 -20.15
CA PRO A 228 -6.68 -11.05 -20.72
C PRO A 228 -5.33 -11.22 -19.99
N SER A 229 -4.44 -12.05 -20.57
CA SER A 229 -3.26 -12.62 -19.92
C SER A 229 -1.92 -11.93 -20.25
N SER A 230 -1.08 -11.79 -19.22
CA SER A 230 0.40 -11.92 -19.19
C SER A 230 1.28 -11.57 -20.42
N LEU A 231 2.32 -10.76 -20.16
CA LEU A 231 3.63 -10.90 -20.80
C LEU A 231 4.70 -11.32 -19.76
N PRO A 232 5.77 -12.02 -20.17
CA PRO A 232 6.71 -12.67 -19.22
C PRO A 232 7.84 -11.74 -18.76
N ILE A 233 8.32 -11.96 -17.52
CA ILE A 233 9.54 -11.34 -16.99
C ILE A 233 10.54 -12.45 -16.60
N ASN A 234 11.70 -12.44 -17.27
CA ASN A 234 12.90 -13.16 -16.84
C ASN A 234 13.70 -12.27 -15.87
N GLY A 235 14.39 -12.88 -14.90
CA GLY A 235 15.45 -12.21 -14.15
C GLY A 235 15.27 -12.18 -12.62
N THR A 236 15.86 -13.19 -11.97
CA THR A 236 16.56 -13.09 -10.66
C THR A 236 16.26 -11.85 -9.79
N HIS A 237 15.28 -11.96 -8.87
CA HIS A 237 15.20 -11.07 -7.70
C HIS A 237 15.40 -11.84 -6.39
N ILE A 238 16.17 -11.22 -5.49
CA ILE A 238 16.53 -11.77 -4.18
C ILE A 238 15.28 -11.86 -3.30
N ARG A 239 15.03 -13.03 -2.69
CA ARG A 239 13.89 -13.27 -1.80
C ARG A 239 14.01 -12.49 -0.46
N HIS A 240 13.76 -11.19 -0.47
CA HIS A 240 13.37 -10.50 0.75
C HIS A 240 12.08 -11.12 1.28
N ARG A 241 12.11 -11.67 2.50
CA ARG A 241 10.92 -12.14 3.21
C ARG A 241 10.00 -10.93 3.45
N GLN A 242 9.03 -10.70 2.56
CA GLN A 242 7.91 -9.81 2.85
C GLN A 242 7.22 -10.33 4.12
N LYS A 243 7.36 -9.53 5.19
CA LYS A 243 6.70 -9.77 6.46
C LYS A 243 5.21 -9.52 6.30
N ARG A 244 4.46 -9.94 7.32
CA ARG A 244 3.00 -10.07 7.33
C ARG A 244 2.31 -8.71 7.21
N SER A 245 0.98 -8.72 7.30
CA SER A 245 0.14 -7.57 7.64
C SER A 245 0.79 -6.69 8.74
N VAL A 246 1.42 -5.62 8.27
CA VAL A 246 2.26 -4.68 9.02
C VAL A 246 1.83 -3.30 8.56
N SER A 247 1.50 -2.43 9.52
CA SER A 247 1.39 -1.01 9.21
C SER A 247 2.79 -0.46 8.96
N ILE A 248 3.11 -0.17 7.70
CA ILE A 248 4.24 0.67 7.30
C ILE A 248 3.69 1.93 6.66
N GLU A 249 4.50 2.98 6.63
CA GLU A 249 4.18 4.19 5.89
C GLU A 249 4.12 3.88 4.39
N ARG A 250 3.04 4.31 3.74
CA ARG A 250 2.87 4.27 2.28
C ARG A 250 2.90 5.67 1.73
N PHE A 251 3.43 5.85 0.53
CA PHE A 251 3.53 7.14 -0.16
C PHE A 251 2.74 7.06 -1.46
N VAL A 252 1.97 8.08 -1.80
CA VAL A 252 1.15 8.13 -3.03
C VAL A 252 1.59 9.35 -3.83
N GLU A 253 2.53 9.15 -4.74
CA GLU A 253 3.03 10.17 -5.65
C GLU A 253 1.91 10.52 -6.64
N THR A 254 1.33 11.71 -6.47
CA THR A 254 0.09 12.11 -7.16
C THR A 254 0.38 13.17 -8.20
N LEU A 255 0.04 12.86 -9.46
CA LEU A 255 -0.09 13.85 -10.53
C LEU A 255 -1.44 14.56 -10.38
N VAL A 256 -1.42 15.89 -10.29
CA VAL A 256 -2.64 16.70 -10.27
C VAL A 256 -2.74 17.49 -11.57
N VAL A 257 -3.94 17.51 -12.16
CA VAL A 257 -4.21 18.12 -13.45
C VAL A 257 -5.45 18.99 -13.32
N ALA A 258 -5.37 20.25 -13.75
CA ALA A 258 -6.48 21.17 -13.78
C ALA A 258 -6.78 21.61 -15.22
N ASP A 259 -8.06 21.59 -15.60
CA ASP A 259 -8.47 21.88 -16.97
C ASP A 259 -8.58 23.39 -17.29
N LYS A 260 -8.87 23.71 -18.55
CA LYS A 260 -9.08 25.10 -19.00
C LYS A 260 -10.25 25.80 -18.30
N MET A 261 -11.22 25.03 -17.79
CA MET A 261 -12.39 25.58 -17.08
C MET A 261 -12.00 26.02 -15.66
N MET A 262 -11.13 25.26 -14.98
CA MET A 262 -10.47 25.70 -13.74
C MET A 262 -9.69 26.99 -13.95
N VAL A 263 -8.88 27.07 -15.01
CA VAL A 263 -8.09 28.27 -15.35
C VAL A 263 -8.99 29.47 -15.65
N GLY A 264 -10.11 29.26 -16.35
CA GLY A 264 -11.09 30.31 -16.66
C GLY A 264 -11.92 30.78 -15.45
N TYR A 265 -11.99 29.99 -14.37
CA TYR A 265 -12.78 30.28 -13.18
C TYR A 265 -11.95 30.87 -12.04
N HIS A 266 -10.84 30.23 -11.66
CA HIS A 266 -9.94 30.67 -10.58
C HIS A 266 -8.86 31.65 -11.04
N GLY A 267 -8.59 31.72 -12.35
CA GLY A 267 -7.57 32.61 -12.92
C GLY A 267 -6.13 32.09 -12.75
N ARG A 268 -5.24 32.47 -13.69
CA ARG A 268 -3.85 31.98 -13.78
C ARG A 268 -2.91 32.38 -12.62
N LYS A 269 -3.37 33.17 -11.63
CA LYS A 269 -2.54 33.61 -10.49
C LYS A 269 -2.80 32.81 -9.22
N ASP A 270 -4.06 32.46 -8.99
CA ASP A 270 -4.54 31.98 -7.70
C ASP A 270 -4.86 30.47 -7.72
N ILE A 271 -5.04 29.91 -8.93
CA ILE A 271 -5.28 28.47 -9.19
C ILE A 271 -4.24 27.53 -8.56
N GLU A 272 -2.94 27.88 -8.58
CA GLU A 272 -1.89 27.04 -7.98
C GLU A 272 -2.08 26.91 -6.46
N HIS A 273 -2.28 28.05 -5.77
CA HIS A 273 -2.51 28.08 -4.32
C HIS A 273 -3.83 27.40 -3.94
N TYR A 274 -4.88 27.56 -4.75
CA TYR A 274 -6.17 26.89 -4.56
C TYR A 274 -6.02 25.37 -4.61
N ILE A 275 -5.44 24.82 -5.69
CA ILE A 275 -5.27 23.37 -5.88
C ILE A 275 -4.40 22.76 -4.77
N LEU A 276 -3.29 23.39 -4.43
CA LEU A 276 -2.41 22.89 -3.37
C LEU A 276 -3.09 22.94 -1.98
N SER A 277 -4.01 23.88 -1.75
CA SER A 277 -4.81 23.94 -0.52
C SER A 277 -5.87 22.84 -0.45
N VAL A 278 -6.53 22.53 -1.57
CA VAL A 278 -7.41 21.36 -1.72
C VAL A 278 -6.63 20.06 -1.45
N MET A 279 -5.47 19.88 -2.09
CA MET A 279 -4.64 18.68 -1.89
C MET A 279 -4.03 18.58 -0.49
N ASN A 280 -3.79 19.70 0.21
CA ASN A 280 -3.38 19.69 1.61
C ASN A 280 -4.48 19.13 2.55
N ILE A 281 -5.76 19.37 2.23
CA ILE A 281 -6.89 18.74 2.95
C ILE A 281 -6.93 17.23 2.64
N VAL A 282 -6.79 16.83 1.37
CA VAL A 282 -6.70 15.40 0.97
C VAL A 282 -5.57 14.69 1.73
N ALA A 283 -4.38 15.30 1.78
CA ALA A 283 -3.21 14.78 2.50
C ALA A 283 -3.37 14.78 4.03
N LYS A 284 -4.31 15.54 4.61
CA LYS A 284 -4.70 15.42 6.02
C LYS A 284 -5.68 14.27 6.24
N LEU A 285 -6.69 14.12 5.37
CA LEU A 285 -7.68 13.03 5.46
C LEU A 285 -7.03 11.64 5.42
N TYR A 286 -6.01 11.45 4.57
CA TYR A 286 -5.27 10.19 4.49
C TYR A 286 -4.30 9.90 5.66
N ARG A 287 -4.04 10.89 6.52
CA ARG A 287 -3.32 10.69 7.79
C ARG A 287 -4.25 10.54 9.00
N ASP A 288 -5.57 10.65 8.84
CA ASP A 288 -6.48 10.44 9.96
C ASP A 288 -6.46 8.98 10.45
N SER A 289 -6.36 8.79 11.76
CA SER A 289 -6.19 7.48 12.39
C SER A 289 -7.33 6.50 12.14
N SER A 290 -8.53 6.97 11.79
CA SER A 290 -9.67 6.08 11.47
C SER A 290 -9.41 5.17 10.26
N LEU A 291 -8.53 5.59 9.32
CA LEU A 291 -8.09 4.82 8.15
C LEU A 291 -7.32 3.54 8.53
N GLY A 292 -6.75 3.47 9.74
CA GLY A 292 -6.02 2.29 10.25
C GLY A 292 -4.71 1.94 9.52
N ASN A 293 -4.23 2.82 8.66
CA ASN A 293 -3.05 2.68 7.81
C ASN A 293 -2.37 4.05 7.71
N VAL A 294 -1.03 4.11 7.64
CA VAL A 294 -0.32 5.39 7.48
C VAL A 294 -0.09 5.64 5.98
N VAL A 295 -0.88 6.54 5.40
CA VAL A 295 -0.81 6.88 3.97
C VAL A 295 -0.46 8.36 3.79
N ASN A 296 0.56 8.62 2.98
CA ASN A 296 1.08 9.96 2.69
C ASN A 296 0.75 10.33 1.24
N ILE A 297 -0.28 11.16 1.02
CA ILE A 297 -0.53 11.75 -0.31
C ILE A 297 0.50 12.85 -0.56
N ILE A 298 1.16 12.81 -1.72
CA ILE A 298 2.22 13.75 -2.11
C ILE A 298 1.89 14.28 -3.49
N VAL A 299 1.84 15.61 -3.66
CA VAL A 299 1.73 16.19 -5.00
C VAL A 299 3.11 16.16 -5.66
N ALA A 300 3.30 15.24 -6.60
CA ALA A 300 4.56 15.07 -7.32
C ALA A 300 4.73 16.14 -8.41
N ARG A 301 3.63 16.46 -9.11
CA ARG A 301 3.61 17.33 -10.29
C ARG A 301 2.23 17.98 -10.46
N LEU A 302 2.20 19.23 -10.94
CA LEU A 302 0.97 19.96 -11.24
C LEU A 302 0.95 20.39 -12.72
N ILE A 303 -0.02 19.89 -13.48
CA ILE A 303 -0.24 20.31 -14.87
C ILE A 303 -1.49 21.19 -14.96
N VAL A 304 -1.32 22.41 -15.48
CA VAL A 304 -2.38 23.39 -15.68
C VAL A 304 -2.66 23.52 -17.18
N LEU A 305 -3.78 22.96 -17.63
CA LEU A 305 -4.18 22.99 -19.03
C LEU A 305 -4.84 24.33 -19.34
N THR A 306 -4.21 25.13 -20.18
CA THR A 306 -4.75 26.45 -20.59
C THR A 306 -5.56 26.38 -21.89
N GLU A 307 -5.36 25.32 -22.68
CA GLU A 307 -6.12 24.95 -23.87
C GLU A 307 -6.30 23.43 -23.92
N ASP A 308 -7.23 22.95 -24.76
CA ASP A 308 -7.47 21.53 -24.99
C ASP A 308 -6.22 20.80 -25.50
N GLN A 309 -5.99 19.59 -25.01
CA GLN A 309 -4.81 18.78 -25.37
C GLN A 309 -5.16 17.71 -26.41
N PRO A 310 -4.24 17.39 -27.34
CA PRO A 310 -4.44 16.26 -28.24
C PRO A 310 -4.59 14.95 -27.45
N ASN A 311 -5.58 14.15 -27.83
CA ASN A 311 -5.92 12.86 -27.21
C ASN A 311 -6.43 12.92 -25.75
N LEU A 312 -6.86 14.09 -25.27
CA LEU A 312 -7.57 14.25 -23.99
C LEU A 312 -8.94 14.89 -24.21
N GLU A 313 -10.01 14.11 -24.04
CA GLU A 313 -11.39 14.59 -24.07
C GLU A 313 -11.91 14.76 -22.64
N ILE A 314 -12.22 16.00 -22.26
CA ILE A 314 -12.88 16.34 -20.98
C ILE A 314 -14.24 16.96 -21.31
N ASN A 315 -15.31 16.36 -20.83
CA ASN A 315 -16.69 16.80 -21.08
C ASN A 315 -17.61 16.40 -19.90
N HIS A 316 -18.93 16.58 -20.07
CA HIS A 316 -19.93 16.28 -19.04
C HIS A 316 -20.26 14.78 -18.86
N HIS A 317 -19.75 13.91 -19.73
CA HIS A 317 -19.83 12.45 -19.56
C HIS A 317 -18.65 11.99 -18.70
N ALA A 318 -18.94 11.58 -17.47
CA ALA A 318 -17.92 11.24 -16.49
C ALA A 318 -17.14 9.97 -16.89
N ASP A 319 -17.81 8.97 -17.44
CA ASP A 319 -17.24 7.71 -17.94
C ASP A 319 -16.18 7.94 -19.03
N LYS A 320 -16.51 8.75 -20.05
CA LYS A 320 -15.61 9.06 -21.18
C LYS A 320 -14.43 9.93 -20.75
N SER A 321 -14.70 10.92 -19.89
CA SER A 321 -13.67 11.84 -19.41
C SER A 321 -12.66 11.12 -18.52
N LEU A 322 -13.11 10.15 -17.71
CA LEU A 322 -12.24 9.26 -16.95
C LEU A 322 -11.40 8.37 -17.88
N ASP A 323 -12.02 7.62 -18.79
CA ASP A 323 -11.32 6.74 -19.75
C ASP A 323 -10.26 7.49 -20.58
N SER A 324 -10.59 8.68 -21.08
CA SER A 324 -9.64 9.51 -21.83
C SER A 324 -8.53 10.05 -20.94
N PHE A 325 -8.84 10.55 -19.74
CA PHE A 325 -7.83 11.04 -18.80
C PHE A 325 -6.86 9.94 -18.37
N CYS A 326 -7.36 8.75 -18.02
CA CYS A 326 -6.57 7.58 -17.65
C CYS A 326 -5.59 7.16 -18.77
N LYS A 327 -6.01 7.22 -20.04
CA LYS A 327 -5.14 6.93 -21.19
C LYS A 327 -4.12 8.03 -21.46
N TRP A 328 -4.51 9.29 -21.29
CA TRP A 328 -3.65 10.46 -21.51
C TRP A 328 -2.54 10.56 -20.46
N GLN A 329 -2.85 10.45 -19.16
CA GLN A 329 -1.82 10.53 -18.12
C GLN A 329 -0.73 9.45 -18.28
N LYS A 330 -1.11 8.26 -18.79
CA LYS A 330 -0.19 7.16 -19.10
C LYS A 330 0.74 7.48 -20.29
N SER A 331 0.27 8.21 -21.31
CA SER A 331 1.12 8.55 -22.46
C SER A 331 2.23 9.53 -22.08
N ILE A 332 1.98 10.44 -21.14
CA ILE A 332 2.97 11.39 -20.61
C ILE A 332 4.17 10.66 -20.00
N LEU A 333 3.94 9.56 -19.25
CA LEU A 333 4.99 8.71 -18.71
C LEU A 333 5.83 8.09 -19.84
N SER A 334 5.19 7.63 -20.92
CA SER A 334 5.89 6.99 -22.04
C SER A 334 6.76 7.95 -22.87
N HIS A 335 6.34 9.20 -23.07
CA HIS A 335 7.06 10.17 -23.91
C HIS A 335 8.37 10.71 -23.31
N GLN A 336 8.73 10.35 -22.07
CA GLN A 336 10.06 10.63 -21.50
C GLN A 336 11.07 9.49 -21.72
N SER A 337 10.71 8.44 -22.49
CA SER A 337 11.52 7.22 -22.65
C SER A 337 12.57 7.27 -23.77
N ASP A 338 12.66 8.37 -24.53
CA ASP A 338 13.59 8.50 -25.66
C ASP A 338 15.04 8.72 -25.22
N GLY A 339 15.70 7.61 -24.89
CA GLY A 339 17.13 7.45 -25.18
C GLY A 339 18.13 7.99 -24.16
N ASN A 340 17.80 8.01 -22.86
CA ASN A 340 18.83 7.90 -21.81
C ASN A 340 18.28 7.29 -20.51
N THR A 341 19.20 6.81 -19.67
CA THR A 341 18.95 6.21 -18.35
C THR A 341 17.96 7.00 -17.51
N ILE A 342 17.01 6.30 -16.88
CA ILE A 342 16.25 6.79 -15.72
C ILE A 342 17.27 7.36 -14.72
N PRO A 343 17.22 8.67 -14.38
CA PRO A 343 18.09 9.20 -13.33
C PRO A 343 17.74 8.55 -11.99
N GLU A 344 18.74 8.25 -11.15
CA GLU A 344 18.60 7.59 -9.83
C GLU A 344 17.77 8.39 -8.79
N ASN A 345 17.06 9.44 -9.24
CA ASN A 345 16.30 10.39 -8.42
C ASN A 345 14.76 10.29 -8.60
N GLY A 346 14.23 9.43 -9.49
CA GLY A 346 12.82 8.97 -9.50
C GLY A 346 11.70 9.90 -10.02
N ILE A 347 11.97 11.20 -10.22
CA ILE A 347 10.96 12.29 -10.34
C ILE A 347 9.94 12.18 -11.50
N ALA A 348 10.13 11.30 -12.48
CA ALA A 348 9.24 11.17 -13.64
C ALA A 348 7.99 10.28 -13.39
N HIS A 349 7.91 9.63 -12.22
CA HIS A 349 6.86 8.67 -11.87
C HIS A 349 5.71 9.33 -11.07
N HIS A 350 4.51 8.75 -11.17
CA HIS A 350 3.40 9.01 -10.26
C HIS A 350 2.56 7.73 -10.11
N ASP A 351 2.10 7.46 -8.90
CA ASP A 351 1.32 6.27 -8.55
C ASP A 351 -0.16 6.45 -8.88
N ASN A 352 -0.65 7.69 -8.86
CA ASN A 352 -2.07 8.04 -9.00
C ASN A 352 -2.24 9.41 -9.70
N ALA A 353 -3.30 9.56 -10.49
CA ALA A 353 -3.63 10.79 -11.20
C ALA A 353 -5.00 11.38 -10.78
N VAL A 354 -5.06 12.70 -10.64
CA VAL A 354 -6.26 13.44 -10.24
C VAL A 354 -6.53 14.55 -11.25
N LEU A 355 -7.63 14.45 -11.99
CA LEU A 355 -8.17 15.56 -12.79
C LEU A 355 -9.17 16.35 -11.94
N ILE A 356 -9.08 17.68 -12.02
CA ILE A 356 -9.99 18.64 -11.42
C ILE A 356 -10.57 19.54 -12.53
N THR A 357 -11.90 19.68 -12.58
CA THR A 357 -12.62 20.40 -13.65
C THR A 357 -13.84 21.18 -13.13
N ARG A 358 -14.26 22.24 -13.85
CA ARG A 358 -15.56 22.92 -13.65
C ARG A 358 -16.62 22.52 -14.68
N TYR A 359 -16.49 21.36 -15.33
CA TYR A 359 -17.63 20.72 -16.01
C TYR A 359 -18.58 20.09 -14.97
N ASP A 360 -19.88 20.27 -15.18
CA ASP A 360 -20.99 19.60 -14.48
C ASP A 360 -21.04 18.13 -14.97
N ILE A 361 -20.50 17.18 -14.20
CA ILE A 361 -20.25 15.80 -14.68
C ILE A 361 -21.36 14.81 -14.32
N CYS A 362 -21.59 13.87 -15.24
CA CYS A 362 -22.79 13.05 -15.29
C CYS A 362 -22.46 11.58 -15.59
N THR A 363 -23.01 10.65 -14.80
CA THR A 363 -22.90 9.19 -15.01
C THR A 363 -23.99 8.58 -15.89
N TYR A 364 -25.23 9.12 -15.84
CA TYR A 364 -26.40 8.43 -16.42
C TYR A 364 -27.29 9.25 -17.37
N LYS A 365 -27.36 10.58 -17.21
CA LYS A 365 -28.22 11.47 -18.00
C LYS A 365 -27.59 12.85 -18.11
N ASN A 366 -27.80 13.53 -19.24
CA ASN A 366 -27.10 14.79 -19.53
C ASN A 366 -27.48 15.96 -18.60
N LYS A 367 -28.68 15.96 -17.98
CA LYS A 367 -29.12 16.82 -16.85
C LYS A 367 -30.35 16.22 -16.13
N PRO A 368 -30.64 16.63 -14.87
CA PRO A 368 -29.71 17.29 -13.95
C PRO A 368 -28.64 16.30 -13.49
N CYS A 369 -27.42 16.78 -13.27
CA CYS A 369 -26.31 15.96 -12.81
C CYS A 369 -26.05 16.22 -11.32
N GLY A 370 -25.22 15.36 -10.73
CA GLY A 370 -25.13 15.16 -9.29
C GLY A 370 -24.15 14.02 -9.00
N THR A 371 -22.98 14.11 -9.62
CA THR A 371 -21.88 13.17 -9.49
C THR A 371 -20.63 14.02 -9.33
N LEU A 372 -20.18 14.24 -8.08
CA LEU A 372 -19.04 15.12 -7.85
C LEU A 372 -17.70 14.51 -8.28
N GLY A 373 -17.58 13.19 -8.36
CA GLY A 373 -16.33 12.50 -8.72
C GLY A 373 -16.58 11.18 -9.44
N LEU A 374 -15.53 10.63 -10.04
CA LEU A 374 -15.53 9.29 -10.63
C LEU A 374 -14.11 8.68 -10.68
N ALA A 375 -13.96 7.45 -10.21
CA ALA A 375 -12.72 6.67 -10.27
C ALA A 375 -12.95 5.17 -10.56
N SER A 376 -11.86 4.43 -10.76
CA SER A 376 -11.87 2.97 -10.92
C SER A 376 -11.77 2.27 -9.57
N VAL A 377 -12.72 1.38 -9.24
CA VAL A 377 -12.60 0.59 -8.00
C VAL A 377 -11.37 -0.31 -8.06
N ALA A 378 -10.52 -0.13 -7.05
CA ALA A 378 -9.24 -0.77 -6.82
C ALA A 378 -8.16 -0.52 -7.91
N GLY A 379 -8.18 0.64 -8.58
CA GLY A 379 -7.21 0.99 -9.63
C GLY A 379 -5.80 1.42 -9.18
N MET A 380 -5.53 1.58 -7.88
CA MET A 380 -4.22 2.05 -7.36
C MET A 380 -3.07 1.13 -7.82
N CYS A 381 -1.92 1.71 -8.18
CA CYS A 381 -0.78 1.04 -8.81
C CYS A 381 -1.04 0.39 -10.19
N GLU A 382 -2.23 0.52 -10.80
CA GLU A 382 -2.52 0.02 -12.15
C GLU A 382 -2.47 1.21 -13.15
N PRO A 383 -1.47 1.35 -14.04
CA PRO A 383 -1.24 2.57 -14.82
C PRO A 383 -2.35 3.00 -15.81
N GLU A 384 -3.37 2.17 -16.02
CA GLU A 384 -4.56 2.47 -16.83
C GLU A 384 -5.81 2.78 -15.97
N ARG A 385 -5.72 2.64 -14.64
CA ARG A 385 -6.85 2.72 -13.70
C ARG A 385 -6.56 3.53 -12.42
N SER A 386 -5.31 3.88 -12.14
CA SER A 386 -4.92 4.72 -11.00
C SER A 386 -5.17 6.19 -11.30
N CYS A 387 -6.44 6.53 -11.51
CA CYS A 387 -6.90 7.81 -12.04
C CYS A 387 -8.28 8.15 -11.46
N SER A 388 -8.56 9.44 -11.33
CA SER A 388 -9.85 9.98 -10.90
C SER A 388 -10.16 11.28 -11.64
N ILE A 389 -11.45 11.57 -11.83
CA ILE A 389 -11.94 12.88 -12.27
C ILE A 389 -12.86 13.46 -11.19
N ASN A 390 -12.78 14.78 -11.00
CA ASN A 390 -13.43 15.45 -9.88
C ASN A 390 -14.01 16.80 -10.35
N GLU A 391 -15.30 17.02 -10.14
CA GLU A 391 -15.94 18.32 -10.27
C GLU A 391 -15.52 19.22 -9.10
N ASP A 392 -15.03 20.41 -9.43
CA ASP A 392 -14.57 21.37 -8.44
C ASP A 392 -15.75 22.14 -7.82
N ILE A 393 -15.88 22.03 -6.50
CA ILE A 393 -16.93 22.63 -5.67
C ILE A 393 -16.33 23.36 -4.44
N GLY A 394 -15.32 24.19 -4.67
CA GLY A 394 -14.61 24.89 -3.58
C GLY A 394 -13.70 23.96 -2.80
N LEU A 395 -13.28 24.36 -1.59
CA LEU A 395 -12.43 23.51 -0.73
C LEU A 395 -13.08 22.14 -0.41
N GLY A 396 -14.40 22.00 -0.61
CA GLY A 396 -15.13 20.74 -0.54
C GLY A 396 -14.67 19.67 -1.55
N SER A 397 -14.06 20.07 -2.67
CA SER A 397 -13.45 19.17 -3.66
C SER A 397 -12.44 18.21 -3.03
N ALA A 398 -11.82 18.57 -1.91
CA ALA A 398 -10.89 17.70 -1.19
C ALA A 398 -11.55 16.44 -0.62
N PHE A 399 -12.82 16.51 -0.21
CA PHE A 399 -13.54 15.33 0.27
C PHE A 399 -13.85 14.38 -0.90
N THR A 400 -14.27 14.94 -2.06
CA THR A 400 -14.45 14.19 -3.30
C THR A 400 -13.16 13.52 -3.76
N ILE A 401 -12.05 14.27 -3.90
CA ILE A 401 -10.76 13.71 -4.31
C ILE A 401 -10.29 12.62 -3.34
N ALA A 402 -10.51 12.80 -2.03
CA ALA A 402 -10.16 11.76 -1.05
C ALA A 402 -11.01 10.49 -1.18
N HIS A 403 -12.31 10.64 -1.47
CA HIS A 403 -13.27 9.56 -1.76
C HIS A 403 -12.90 8.79 -3.03
N GLU A 404 -12.58 9.49 -4.13
CA GLU A 404 -12.20 8.88 -5.40
C GLU A 404 -10.84 8.15 -5.32
N ILE A 405 -9.86 8.70 -4.59
CA ILE A 405 -8.62 7.96 -4.26
C ILE A 405 -8.94 6.74 -3.37
N GLY A 406 -9.99 6.81 -2.55
CA GLY A 406 -10.49 5.70 -1.73
C GLY A 406 -11.04 4.56 -2.60
N HIS A 407 -11.76 4.90 -3.67
CA HIS A 407 -12.11 3.94 -4.71
C HIS A 407 -10.88 3.35 -5.39
N ASN A 408 -9.84 4.14 -5.72
CA ASN A 408 -8.58 3.57 -6.24
C ASN A 408 -7.91 2.59 -5.24
N PHE A 409 -8.03 2.79 -3.93
CA PHE A 409 -7.64 1.82 -2.89
C PHE A 409 -8.57 0.62 -2.72
N GLY A 410 -9.64 0.50 -3.51
CA GLY A 410 -10.59 -0.60 -3.49
C GLY A 410 -11.69 -0.48 -2.43
N MET A 411 -11.87 0.70 -1.83
CA MET A 411 -13.01 0.96 -0.95
C MET A 411 -14.32 0.96 -1.76
N ASN A 412 -15.38 0.40 -1.18
CA ASN A 412 -16.74 0.52 -1.70
C ASN A 412 -17.53 1.50 -0.83
N HIS A 413 -18.63 2.04 -1.35
CA HIS A 413 -19.52 2.93 -0.61
C HIS A 413 -20.01 2.29 0.72
N ASP A 414 -20.05 3.08 1.79
CA ASP A 414 -20.58 2.67 3.09
C ASP A 414 -22.07 2.28 3.00
N GLY A 415 -22.40 1.09 3.51
CA GLY A 415 -23.74 0.50 3.48
C GLY A 415 -24.12 -0.21 2.18
N ILE A 416 -23.39 -0.01 1.08
CA ILE A 416 -23.65 -0.70 -0.19
C ILE A 416 -22.87 -2.02 -0.20
N GLY A 417 -23.53 -3.09 0.24
CA GLY A 417 -22.93 -4.43 0.30
C GLY A 417 -21.93 -4.65 1.44
N ASN A 418 -21.92 -3.76 2.44
CA ASN A 418 -21.13 -3.89 3.67
C ASN A 418 -21.94 -3.42 4.89
N SER A 419 -21.39 -3.60 6.09
CA SER A 419 -22.07 -3.35 7.37
C SER A 419 -22.07 -1.89 7.84
N CYS A 420 -21.38 -0.98 7.13
CA CYS A 420 -21.13 0.40 7.57
C CYS A 420 -22.20 1.42 7.14
N GLY A 421 -23.40 0.96 6.77
CA GLY A 421 -24.52 1.83 6.40
C GLY A 421 -25.05 2.65 7.57
N THR A 422 -25.59 3.83 7.27
CA THR A 422 -26.12 4.79 8.25
C THR A 422 -27.32 4.24 9.02
N LYS A 423 -27.07 3.79 10.25
CA LYS A 423 -28.13 3.64 11.26
C LYS A 423 -28.60 5.03 11.65
N GLY A 424 -29.90 5.24 11.85
CA GLY A 424 -30.58 6.55 11.78
C GLY A 424 -30.16 7.69 12.74
N HIS A 425 -29.08 7.54 13.50
CA HIS A 425 -28.48 8.59 14.34
C HIS A 425 -26.95 8.70 14.19
N GLU A 426 -26.28 7.80 13.45
CA GLU A 426 -24.84 7.84 13.22
C GLU A 426 -24.52 8.73 12.00
N ALA A 427 -23.52 9.60 12.11
CA ALA A 427 -23.09 10.44 11.00
C ALA A 427 -22.36 9.61 9.94
N ALA A 428 -22.73 9.80 8.67
CA ALA A 428 -22.14 9.12 7.53
C ALA A 428 -20.64 9.44 7.40
N LYS A 429 -19.83 8.52 6.87
CA LYS A 429 -18.37 8.67 6.77
C LYS A 429 -17.93 9.10 5.38
N LEU A 430 -16.62 9.34 5.20
CA LEU A 430 -16.06 9.84 3.95
C LEU A 430 -16.43 8.99 2.71
N MET A 431 -16.56 7.65 2.85
CA MET A 431 -17.01 6.76 1.76
C MET A 431 -18.55 6.62 1.66
N ALA A 432 -19.34 7.52 2.23
CA ALA A 432 -20.78 7.53 2.01
C ALA A 432 -21.14 7.91 0.57
N ALA A 433 -22.08 7.18 -0.05
CA ALA A 433 -22.49 7.41 -1.45
C ALA A 433 -23.10 8.80 -1.72
N HIS A 434 -23.51 9.53 -0.68
CA HIS A 434 -24.11 10.86 -0.75
C HIS A 434 -23.55 11.75 0.38
N ILE A 435 -23.19 12.99 0.04
CA ILE A 435 -22.89 14.04 1.00
C ILE A 435 -24.22 14.63 1.50
N THR A 436 -24.36 14.79 2.82
CA THR A 436 -25.57 15.27 3.48
C THR A 436 -25.20 16.07 4.74
N ALA A 437 -26.14 16.85 5.28
CA ALA A 437 -25.95 17.59 6.53
C ALA A 437 -25.64 16.70 7.77
N ASN A 438 -25.74 15.38 7.65
CA ASN A 438 -25.34 14.39 8.67
C ASN A 438 -24.16 13.51 8.18
N THR A 439 -23.31 14.03 7.28
CA THR A 439 -22.05 13.40 6.88
C THR A 439 -20.89 14.05 7.64
N ASN A 440 -20.04 13.22 8.27
CA ASN A 440 -18.73 13.63 8.81
C ASN A 440 -17.65 13.12 7.83
N PRO A 441 -17.20 13.98 6.88
CA PRO A 441 -16.21 13.58 5.88
C PRO A 441 -14.77 13.62 6.40
N PHE A 442 -14.55 14.02 7.66
CA PHE A 442 -13.23 14.05 8.31
C PHE A 442 -12.78 12.68 8.84
N SER A 443 -13.61 11.64 8.71
CA SER A 443 -13.32 10.30 9.24
C SER A 443 -13.78 9.17 8.32
N TRP A 444 -13.00 8.10 8.33
CA TRP A 444 -13.22 6.87 7.57
C TRP A 444 -14.09 5.88 8.34
N SER A 445 -14.78 4.98 7.65
CA SER A 445 -15.52 3.89 8.28
C SER A 445 -14.63 2.70 8.63
N ALA A 446 -15.14 1.78 9.46
CA ALA A 446 -14.48 0.50 9.70
C ALA A 446 -14.30 -0.28 8.38
N CYS A 447 -15.31 -0.29 7.51
CA CYS A 447 -15.26 -0.94 6.21
C CYS A 447 -14.21 -0.29 5.30
N SER A 448 -14.13 1.05 5.27
CA SER A 448 -13.10 1.81 4.54
C SER A 448 -11.69 1.35 4.92
N ARG A 449 -11.40 1.32 6.24
CA ARG A 449 -10.15 0.82 6.82
C ARG A 449 -9.87 -0.62 6.44
N ASP A 450 -10.87 -1.50 6.51
CA ASP A 450 -10.70 -2.93 6.26
C ASP A 450 -10.46 -3.20 4.77
N TYR A 451 -11.09 -2.44 3.86
CA TYR A 451 -10.79 -2.47 2.42
C TYR A 451 -9.34 -2.08 2.10
N ILE A 452 -8.87 -0.89 2.53
CA ILE A 452 -7.49 -0.46 2.26
C ILE A 452 -6.45 -1.36 2.97
N THR A 453 -6.78 -1.88 4.15
CA THR A 453 -5.96 -2.88 4.87
C THR A 453 -5.79 -4.13 4.00
N SER A 454 -6.89 -4.68 3.48
CA SER A 454 -6.85 -5.84 2.59
C SER A 454 -6.12 -5.56 1.28
N PHE A 455 -6.29 -4.36 0.70
CA PHE A 455 -5.60 -3.95 -0.52
C PHE A 455 -4.07 -3.94 -0.32
N LEU A 456 -3.60 -3.22 0.70
CA LEU A 456 -2.17 -3.10 1.02
C LEU A 456 -1.56 -4.45 1.45
N ASP A 457 -2.25 -5.23 2.28
CA ASP A 457 -1.77 -6.53 2.75
C ASP A 457 -1.79 -7.61 1.66
N SER A 458 -2.52 -7.40 0.55
CA SER A 458 -2.55 -8.31 -0.62
C SER A 458 -1.39 -8.09 -1.62
N GLY A 459 -0.45 -7.19 -1.32
CA GLY A 459 0.69 -6.90 -2.17
C GLY A 459 0.35 -6.09 -3.44
N ARG A 460 -0.85 -5.50 -3.54
CA ARG A 460 -1.25 -4.66 -4.67
C ARG A 460 -0.72 -3.22 -4.59
N GLY A 461 -0.44 -2.74 -3.38
CA GLY A 461 0.07 -1.39 -3.13
C GLY A 461 1.58 -1.23 -3.26
N THR A 462 2.31 -2.10 -3.96
CA THR A 462 3.78 -2.12 -3.98
C THR A 462 4.44 -0.92 -4.69
N CYS A 463 3.69 -0.12 -5.45
CA CYS A 463 4.19 1.15 -5.96
C CYS A 463 4.28 2.24 -4.87
N LEU A 464 3.72 1.99 -3.68
CA LEU A 464 3.62 2.95 -2.59
C LEU A 464 4.73 2.77 -1.53
N ASP A 465 5.75 1.97 -1.85
CA ASP A 465 6.79 1.48 -0.94
C ASP A 465 8.10 2.30 -1.07
N ASN A 466 8.24 3.11 -2.12
CA ASN A 466 9.33 4.08 -2.27
C ASN A 466 9.18 5.23 -1.27
N GLU A 467 10.11 5.33 -0.33
CA GLU A 467 10.30 6.56 0.47
C GLU A 467 10.74 7.69 -0.49
N PRO A 468 9.98 8.80 -0.60
CA PRO A 468 10.38 9.95 -1.41
C PRO A 468 11.72 10.52 -0.89
N PRO A 469 12.52 11.25 -1.70
CA PRO A 469 13.87 11.72 -1.32
C PRO A 469 13.94 12.68 -0.09
N LYS A 470 13.73 12.16 1.11
CA LYS A 470 13.78 12.71 2.48
C LYS A 470 13.51 14.20 2.69
N ARG A 471 12.37 14.49 3.31
CA ARG A 471 12.20 15.51 4.36
C ARG A 471 11.11 15.12 5.36
N ASP A 472 11.30 15.49 6.62
CA ASP A 472 10.27 15.41 7.66
C ASP A 472 9.18 16.45 7.37
N PHE A 473 8.08 16.01 6.76
CA PHE A 473 6.96 16.88 6.41
C PHE A 473 6.25 17.37 7.68
N LEU A 474 6.31 18.68 7.92
CA LEU A 474 5.39 19.39 8.80
C LEU A 474 4.34 20.09 7.93
N TYR A 475 3.06 19.85 8.20
CA TYR A 475 1.97 20.60 7.54
C TYR A 475 2.18 22.11 7.71
N PRO A 476 1.70 22.95 6.76
CA PRO A 476 1.47 24.35 7.04
C PRO A 476 0.75 24.50 8.39
N ALA A 477 1.32 25.25 9.33
CA ALA A 477 0.78 25.42 10.69
C ALA A 477 -0.48 26.33 10.74
N VAL A 478 -1.20 26.38 9.62
CA VAL A 478 -2.32 27.26 9.28
C VAL A 478 -3.37 26.35 8.65
N ALA A 479 -4.54 26.28 9.27
CA ALA A 479 -5.62 25.49 8.68
C ALA A 479 -6.26 26.29 7.53
N PRO A 480 -6.79 25.65 6.45
CA PRO A 480 -7.16 26.37 5.23
C PRO A 480 -8.20 27.48 5.43
N GLY A 481 -9.08 27.36 6.43
CA GLY A 481 -10.06 28.38 6.82
C GLY A 481 -9.47 29.64 7.49
N GLN A 482 -8.17 29.64 7.82
CA GLN A 482 -7.41 30.85 8.19
C GLN A 482 -6.80 31.55 6.97
N VAL A 483 -6.66 30.86 5.83
CA VAL A 483 -6.19 31.44 4.56
C VAL A 483 -7.38 31.93 3.73
N TYR A 484 -8.42 31.12 3.65
CA TYR A 484 -9.66 31.40 2.94
C TYR A 484 -10.80 31.46 3.96
N ASP A 485 -11.35 32.64 4.23
CA ASP A 485 -12.50 32.74 5.13
C ASP A 485 -13.77 32.08 4.51
N ALA A 486 -14.87 32.12 5.26
CA ALA A 486 -16.12 31.52 4.80
C ALA A 486 -16.73 32.24 3.58
N ASP A 487 -16.45 33.52 3.37
CA ASP A 487 -16.89 34.26 2.19
C ASP A 487 -16.12 33.79 0.96
N GLU A 488 -14.79 33.67 1.06
CA GLU A 488 -13.93 33.19 -0.02
C GLU A 488 -14.23 31.71 -0.38
N GLN A 489 -14.47 30.85 0.63
CA GLN A 489 -14.94 29.48 0.39
C GLN A 489 -16.27 29.43 -0.38
N CYS A 490 -17.19 30.36 -0.09
CA CYS A 490 -18.44 30.50 -0.85
C CYS A 490 -18.21 31.03 -2.28
N ARG A 491 -17.23 31.93 -2.49
CA ARG A 491 -16.84 32.41 -3.83
C ARG A 491 -16.35 31.26 -4.70
N PHE A 492 -15.51 30.37 -4.16
CA PHE A 492 -15.07 29.18 -4.90
C PHE A 492 -16.25 28.28 -5.30
N GLN A 493 -17.22 28.05 -4.41
CA GLN A 493 -18.40 27.23 -4.71
C GLN A 493 -19.30 27.83 -5.80
N TYR A 494 -19.83 29.05 -5.58
CA TYR A 494 -20.96 29.60 -6.36
C TYR A 494 -20.62 30.82 -7.24
N GLY A 495 -19.38 31.29 -7.21
CA GLY A 495 -18.84 32.40 -8.00
C GLY A 495 -18.54 33.65 -7.17
N ALA A 496 -17.71 34.56 -7.70
CA ALA A 496 -17.13 35.70 -6.98
C ALA A 496 -18.11 36.65 -6.26
N THR A 497 -19.40 36.65 -6.59
CA THR A 497 -20.44 37.44 -5.89
C THR A 497 -21.08 36.69 -4.71
N SER A 498 -20.67 35.45 -4.44
CA SER A 498 -21.11 34.66 -3.30
C SER A 498 -20.35 35.06 -2.02
N ARG A 499 -20.97 34.74 -0.89
CA ARG A 499 -20.46 34.99 0.48
C ARG A 499 -21.24 34.15 1.49
N GLN A 500 -20.73 34.04 2.71
CA GLN A 500 -21.28 33.17 3.75
C GLN A 500 -22.63 33.69 4.28
N CYS A 501 -23.59 32.79 4.34
CA CYS A 501 -24.86 32.96 5.04
C CYS A 501 -24.77 32.56 6.52
N LYS A 502 -25.44 33.31 7.41
CA LYS A 502 -25.44 33.07 8.86
C LYS A 502 -26.43 31.97 9.30
N TYR A 503 -26.54 30.88 8.53
CA TYR A 503 -27.43 29.76 8.86
C TYR A 503 -26.63 28.61 9.49
N GLY A 504 -27.09 28.12 10.63
CA GLY A 504 -26.54 26.93 11.26
C GLY A 504 -25.15 27.15 11.85
N GLU A 505 -24.46 26.04 12.15
CA GLU A 505 -23.06 26.05 12.56
C GLU A 505 -22.18 25.91 11.33
N VAL A 506 -21.46 26.97 10.98
CA VAL A 506 -20.56 27.06 9.82
C VAL A 506 -19.54 25.90 9.74
N CYS A 507 -19.11 25.38 10.89
CA CYS A 507 -18.19 24.25 10.95
C CYS A 507 -18.81 22.92 10.51
N ARG A 508 -20.14 22.77 10.64
CA ARG A 508 -20.88 21.57 10.23
C ARG A 508 -21.38 21.68 8.80
N GLU A 509 -21.82 22.87 8.40
CA GLU A 509 -22.36 23.12 7.07
C GLU A 509 -22.10 24.56 6.63
N LEU A 510 -21.33 24.74 5.55
CA LEU A 510 -21.08 26.04 4.94
C LEU A 510 -22.26 26.45 4.07
N TRP A 511 -22.96 27.50 4.49
CA TRP A 511 -24.09 28.09 3.76
C TRP A 511 -23.65 29.34 3.01
N CYS A 512 -24.06 29.48 1.75
CA CYS A 512 -23.54 30.51 0.83
C CYS A 512 -24.64 31.19 0.00
N LEU A 513 -24.50 32.48 -0.34
CA LEU A 513 -25.44 33.17 -1.24
C LEU A 513 -25.28 32.71 -2.69
N SER A 514 -26.36 32.22 -3.29
CA SER A 514 -26.46 32.00 -4.74
C SER A 514 -26.65 33.31 -5.51
N LYS A 515 -26.53 33.25 -6.84
CA LYS A 515 -26.81 34.36 -7.78
C LYS A 515 -28.25 34.93 -7.71
N SER A 516 -29.15 34.29 -6.95
CA SER A 516 -30.53 34.75 -6.71
C SER A 516 -30.74 35.38 -5.32
N ASN A 517 -29.67 35.61 -4.56
CA ASN A 517 -29.69 36.02 -3.14
C ASN A 517 -30.42 35.06 -2.17
N ARG A 518 -30.87 33.89 -2.64
CA ARG A 518 -31.13 32.73 -1.78
C ARG A 518 -29.82 32.12 -1.32
N CYS A 519 -29.72 31.67 -0.08
CA CYS A 519 -28.61 30.81 0.31
C CYS A 519 -28.79 29.40 -0.24
N VAL A 520 -27.68 28.68 -0.35
CA VAL A 520 -27.55 27.31 -0.85
C VAL A 520 -26.39 26.64 -0.12
N THR A 521 -26.31 25.32 -0.13
CA THR A 521 -25.10 24.57 0.27
C THR A 521 -24.97 23.31 -0.58
N ASN A 522 -23.78 22.69 -0.54
CA ASN A 522 -23.53 21.34 -1.01
C ASN A 522 -23.47 20.34 0.17
N SER A 523 -23.91 20.76 1.37
CA SER A 523 -23.85 20.05 2.65
C SER A 523 -22.43 19.66 3.07
N ILE A 524 -21.50 20.60 2.87
CA ILE A 524 -20.08 20.45 3.16
C ILE A 524 -19.70 21.40 4.31
N PRO A 525 -18.96 20.93 5.34
CA PRO A 525 -18.47 21.78 6.43
C PRO A 525 -17.48 22.85 5.92
N ALA A 526 -17.44 24.02 6.57
CA ALA A 526 -16.38 24.98 6.30
C ALA A 526 -15.01 24.40 6.68
N ALA A 527 -13.96 24.83 5.97
CA ALA A 527 -12.61 24.36 6.19
C ALA A 527 -12.13 24.63 7.62
N GLU A 528 -11.30 23.75 8.16
CA GLU A 528 -10.74 23.94 9.50
C GLU A 528 -9.99 25.26 9.61
N GLY A 529 -10.10 25.95 10.75
CA GLY A 529 -9.58 27.30 10.95
C GLY A 529 -10.51 28.44 10.51
N THR A 530 -11.63 28.14 9.83
CA THR A 530 -12.69 29.13 9.57
C THR A 530 -13.24 29.65 10.90
N LEU A 531 -13.58 30.95 11.01
CA LEU A 531 -14.24 31.44 12.22
C LEU A 531 -15.57 30.76 12.45
N CYS A 532 -15.91 30.62 13.73
CA CYS A 532 -17.23 30.22 14.17
C CYS A 532 -17.63 30.94 15.45
N GLN A 533 -18.93 30.96 15.69
CA GLN A 533 -19.55 31.53 16.88
C GLN A 533 -20.75 30.64 17.24
N THR A 534 -20.91 30.31 18.52
CA THR A 534 -22.08 29.60 19.04
C THR A 534 -22.63 30.35 20.25
N GLY A 535 -23.79 29.93 20.79
CA GLY A 535 -24.36 30.53 22.00
C GLY A 535 -23.45 30.47 23.24
N ASN A 536 -22.42 29.61 23.22
CA ASN A 536 -21.46 29.42 24.32
C ASN A 536 -20.02 29.82 23.94
N ILE A 537 -19.75 30.18 22.69
CA ILE A 537 -18.41 30.48 22.15
C ILE A 537 -18.49 31.77 21.34
N GLU A 538 -18.06 32.89 21.92
CA GLU A 538 -18.10 34.20 21.26
C GLU A 538 -17.09 34.31 20.11
N LYS A 539 -15.93 33.65 20.25
CA LYS A 539 -14.84 33.60 19.27
C LYS A 539 -14.24 32.20 19.25
N GLY A 540 -14.45 31.49 18.13
CA GLY A 540 -13.91 30.16 17.90
C GLY A 540 -13.47 29.93 16.46
N TRP A 541 -12.93 28.75 16.21
CA TRP A 541 -12.48 28.28 14.91
C TRP A 541 -12.96 26.85 14.67
N CYS A 542 -13.15 26.47 13.41
CA CYS A 542 -13.65 25.13 13.06
C CYS A 542 -12.55 24.06 13.16
N TYR A 543 -12.86 22.92 13.79
CA TYR A 543 -11.98 21.76 13.88
C TYR A 543 -12.80 20.47 13.75
N GLN A 544 -12.43 19.59 12.80
CA GLN A 544 -13.12 18.30 12.50
C GLN A 544 -14.66 18.35 12.37
N GLY A 545 -15.24 19.52 12.10
CA GLY A 545 -16.68 19.75 11.94
C GLY A 545 -17.35 20.54 13.06
N ASP A 546 -16.69 20.73 14.21
CA ASP A 546 -17.26 21.45 15.36
C ASP A 546 -16.57 22.80 15.59
N CYS A 547 -17.30 23.76 16.17
CA CYS A 547 -16.76 25.03 16.62
C CYS A 547 -16.03 24.88 17.96
N VAL A 548 -14.72 25.11 17.98
CA VAL A 548 -13.90 25.07 19.20
C VAL A 548 -13.40 26.48 19.57
N PRO A 549 -13.24 26.81 20.88
CA PRO A 549 -12.67 28.09 21.29
C PRO A 549 -11.27 28.37 20.73
N PHE A 550 -10.87 29.64 20.66
CA PHE A 550 -9.47 29.97 20.40
C PHE A 550 -8.54 29.39 21.47
N GLY A 551 -7.31 29.04 21.06
CA GLY A 551 -6.30 28.41 21.91
C GLY A 551 -6.50 26.90 22.15
N THR A 552 -7.74 26.38 22.15
CA THR A 552 -8.01 24.96 22.44
C THR A 552 -7.77 24.05 21.23
N TRP A 553 -6.52 23.85 20.86
CA TRP A 553 -6.11 22.73 20.01
C TRP A 553 -6.05 21.46 20.87
N PRO A 554 -6.75 20.36 20.52
CA PRO A 554 -6.63 19.11 21.26
C PRO A 554 -5.20 18.59 21.14
N GLN A 555 -4.63 18.13 22.26
CA GLN A 555 -3.26 17.61 22.26
C GLN A 555 -3.16 16.38 21.35
N SER A 556 -2.21 16.41 20.42
CA SER A 556 -1.85 15.26 19.59
C SER A 556 -1.30 14.14 20.48
N ILE A 557 -1.92 12.97 20.40
CA ILE A 557 -1.51 11.75 21.11
C ILE A 557 -1.27 10.68 20.05
N ASP A 558 -0.01 10.28 19.87
CA ASP A 558 0.37 9.18 18.99
C ASP A 558 -0.15 7.84 19.56
N GLY A 559 -0.57 6.94 18.66
CA GLY A 559 -1.15 5.66 19.05
C GLY A 559 -0.13 4.65 19.57
N GLY A 560 -0.56 3.86 20.55
CA GLY A 560 0.15 2.69 21.06
C GLY A 560 -0.55 1.38 20.68
N TRP A 561 0.24 0.36 20.37
CA TRP A 561 -0.28 -0.98 20.09
C TRP A 561 -0.85 -1.63 21.35
N GLY A 562 -2.12 -2.03 21.28
CA GLY A 562 -2.78 -2.86 22.28
C GLY A 562 -2.21 -4.27 22.38
N PRO A 563 -2.67 -5.04 23.39
CA PRO A 563 -2.31 -6.43 23.55
C PRO A 563 -2.73 -7.25 22.33
N TRP A 564 -1.98 -8.30 22.04
CA TRP A 564 -2.39 -9.29 21.05
C TRP A 564 -3.64 -10.03 21.52
N SER A 565 -4.62 -10.14 20.62
CA SER A 565 -5.80 -10.98 20.78
C SER A 565 -5.41 -12.42 21.12
N LEU A 566 -6.35 -13.14 21.74
CA LEU A 566 -6.31 -14.59 21.71
C LEU A 566 -6.18 -15.09 20.26
N TRP A 567 -5.51 -16.22 20.09
CA TRP A 567 -5.40 -16.89 18.81
C TRP A 567 -6.78 -17.37 18.36
N GLY A 568 -7.21 -16.95 17.18
CA GLY A 568 -8.44 -17.43 16.56
C GLY A 568 -8.34 -18.92 16.18
N GLU A 569 -9.47 -19.47 15.74
CA GLU A 569 -9.59 -20.87 15.34
C GLU A 569 -8.57 -21.27 14.27
N CYS A 570 -8.27 -22.57 14.21
CA CYS A 570 -7.36 -23.11 13.21
C CYS A 570 -8.11 -23.33 11.88
N SER A 571 -7.58 -22.81 10.78
CA SER A 571 -8.22 -22.91 9.45
C SER A 571 -8.42 -24.35 8.93
N ARG A 572 -7.72 -25.33 9.51
CA ARG A 572 -7.81 -26.76 9.17
C ARG A 572 -7.80 -27.60 10.45
N THR A 573 -8.48 -28.73 10.42
CA THR A 573 -8.50 -29.72 11.53
C THR A 573 -7.34 -30.71 11.48
N CYS A 574 -6.59 -30.78 10.38
CA CYS A 574 -5.44 -31.67 10.19
C CYS A 574 -4.52 -31.18 9.05
N GLY A 575 -3.29 -31.70 9.04
CA GLY A 575 -2.31 -31.58 7.97
C GLY A 575 -1.69 -30.19 7.82
N GLY A 576 -1.59 -29.42 8.92
CA GLY A 576 -1.05 -28.07 8.92
C GLY A 576 -2.09 -27.01 8.59
N GLY A 577 -2.86 -26.58 9.60
CA GLY A 577 -3.68 -25.39 9.55
C GLY A 577 -2.96 -24.14 10.03
N VAL A 578 -3.59 -22.98 9.84
CA VAL A 578 -3.07 -21.68 10.28
C VAL A 578 -4.07 -21.04 11.25
N SER A 579 -3.54 -20.47 12.33
CA SER A 579 -4.29 -19.67 13.32
C SER A 579 -3.68 -18.28 13.36
N SER A 580 -4.53 -17.25 13.47
CA SER A 580 -4.10 -15.84 13.48
C SER A 580 -4.48 -15.13 14.78
N SER A 581 -3.74 -14.07 15.10
CA SER A 581 -3.92 -13.21 16.28
C SER A 581 -3.67 -11.77 15.84
N LEU A 582 -4.55 -10.86 16.24
CA LEU A 582 -4.55 -9.45 15.80
C LEU A 582 -4.27 -8.53 16.99
N ARG A 583 -3.91 -7.28 16.73
CA ARG A 583 -3.93 -6.20 17.73
C ARG A 583 -4.35 -4.89 17.09
N HIS A 584 -4.90 -3.99 17.88
CA HIS A 584 -5.38 -2.69 17.43
C HIS A 584 -4.48 -1.56 17.97
N CYS A 585 -4.57 -0.39 17.35
CA CYS A 585 -3.86 0.81 17.77
C CYS A 585 -4.79 1.60 18.72
N ASP A 586 -4.89 1.12 19.96
CA ASP A 586 -5.91 1.52 20.95
C ASP A 586 -5.34 1.81 22.35
N SER A 587 -4.02 1.62 22.55
CA SER A 587 -3.38 1.63 23.87
C SER A 587 -2.17 2.57 23.94
N PRO A 588 -2.34 3.91 23.82
CA PRO A 588 -3.60 4.62 23.64
C PRO A 588 -4.06 4.65 22.17
N ALA A 589 -5.33 4.96 21.93
CA ALA A 589 -5.82 5.26 20.58
C ALA A 589 -5.27 6.63 20.12
N PRO A 590 -4.90 6.80 18.83
CA PRO A 590 -4.46 8.10 18.35
C PRO A 590 -5.58 9.15 18.44
N SER A 591 -5.23 10.38 18.84
CA SER A 591 -6.18 11.50 18.90
C SER A 591 -5.50 12.84 18.60
N GLY A 592 -6.28 13.88 18.26
CA GLY A 592 -5.76 15.23 18.04
C GLY A 592 -4.78 15.34 16.86
N GLY A 593 -4.90 14.45 15.86
CA GLY A 593 -3.94 14.34 14.75
C GLY A 593 -2.63 13.62 15.11
N GLY A 594 -2.62 12.79 16.16
CA GLY A 594 -1.50 11.89 16.45
C GLY A 594 -1.39 10.72 15.47
N LYS A 595 -0.18 10.19 15.34
CA LYS A 595 0.19 9.15 14.36
C LYS A 595 -0.47 7.81 14.66
N TYR A 596 -0.85 7.09 13.61
CA TYR A 596 -1.26 5.69 13.72
C TYR A 596 -0.04 4.77 13.92
N CYS A 597 -0.26 3.64 14.59
CA CYS A 597 0.79 2.70 15.00
C CYS A 597 1.46 2.00 13.80
N LEU A 598 2.80 1.99 13.77
CA LEU A 598 3.61 1.23 12.81
C LEU A 598 4.03 -0.14 13.39
N GLY A 599 4.11 -1.18 12.55
CA GLY A 599 4.52 -2.55 12.92
C GLY A 599 3.46 -3.63 12.64
N GLU A 600 3.77 -4.90 12.98
CA GLU A 600 2.87 -6.05 12.77
C GLU A 600 1.51 -5.83 13.43
N ARG A 601 0.40 -5.91 12.67
CA ARG A 601 -0.98 -5.82 13.18
C ARG A 601 -1.68 -7.17 13.27
N LYS A 602 -1.27 -8.14 12.45
CA LYS A 602 -1.77 -9.52 12.44
C LYS A 602 -0.61 -10.51 12.32
N ARG A 603 -0.53 -11.45 13.28
CA ARG A 603 0.48 -12.51 13.35
C ARG A 603 -0.16 -13.87 13.15
N TYR A 604 0.66 -14.85 12.76
CA TYR A 604 0.23 -16.19 12.36
C TYR A 604 1.09 -17.28 13.01
N ARG A 605 0.48 -18.45 13.27
CA ARG A 605 1.14 -19.69 13.71
C ARG A 605 0.54 -20.91 12.99
N SER A 606 1.30 -21.99 12.89
CA SER A 606 0.73 -23.31 12.56
C SER A 606 -0.11 -23.84 13.73
N CYS A 607 -1.06 -24.71 13.41
CA CYS A 607 -1.89 -25.47 14.33
C CYS A 607 -2.37 -26.75 13.62
N ASN A 608 -2.79 -27.76 14.38
CA ASN A 608 -3.30 -29.04 13.85
C ASN A 608 -2.37 -29.63 12.77
N THR A 609 -1.10 -29.75 13.14
CA THR A 609 0.02 -30.17 12.27
C THR A 609 0.04 -31.67 11.97
N ASP A 610 -0.68 -32.47 12.75
CA ASP A 610 -0.80 -33.92 12.59
C ASP A 610 -1.39 -34.28 11.21
N PRO A 611 -0.89 -35.31 10.51
CA PRO A 611 -1.37 -35.68 9.18
C PRO A 611 -2.89 -35.90 9.11
N CYS A 612 -3.50 -35.54 7.98
CA CYS A 612 -4.90 -35.88 7.75
C CYS A 612 -5.10 -37.39 7.55
N PRO A 613 -6.29 -37.94 7.87
CA PRO A 613 -6.63 -39.34 7.60
C PRO A 613 -6.42 -39.71 6.12
N LEU A 614 -6.01 -40.95 5.87
CA LEU A 614 -5.86 -41.50 4.52
C LEU A 614 -7.18 -41.38 3.74
N GLY A 615 -7.12 -40.88 2.50
CA GLY A 615 -8.31 -40.62 1.67
C GLY A 615 -9.07 -39.33 1.99
N ALA A 616 -8.57 -38.45 2.88
CA ALA A 616 -9.17 -37.13 3.09
C ALA A 616 -9.06 -36.28 1.82
N ARG A 617 -10.22 -35.82 1.27
CA ARG A 617 -10.30 -34.85 0.16
C ARG A 617 -9.41 -33.64 0.41
N ASP A 618 -8.81 -33.11 -0.64
CA ASP A 618 -7.91 -31.96 -0.56
C ASP A 618 -8.64 -30.70 -0.04
N PHE A 619 -7.90 -29.79 0.59
CA PHE A 619 -8.44 -28.58 1.17
C PHE A 619 -8.78 -27.51 0.11
N ARG A 620 -8.08 -27.46 -1.03
CA ARG A 620 -8.43 -26.59 -2.17
C ARG A 620 -9.60 -27.19 -2.97
N GLU A 621 -9.65 -28.50 -3.09
CA GLU A 621 -10.76 -29.24 -3.70
C GLU A 621 -12.09 -28.96 -3.00
N LYS A 622 -12.11 -28.96 -1.65
CA LYS A 622 -13.28 -28.53 -0.85
C LYS A 622 -13.72 -27.10 -1.19
N GLN A 623 -12.78 -26.15 -1.23
CA GLN A 623 -13.05 -24.74 -1.54
C GLN A 623 -13.62 -24.52 -2.96
N CYS A 624 -13.24 -25.36 -3.93
CA CYS A 624 -13.92 -25.36 -5.24
C CYS A 624 -15.34 -25.96 -5.14
N ALA A 625 -15.49 -27.10 -4.45
CA ALA A 625 -16.75 -27.82 -4.31
C ALA A 625 -17.85 -27.04 -3.54
N ASP A 626 -17.47 -26.10 -2.67
CA ASP A 626 -18.40 -25.16 -2.03
C ASP A 626 -19.23 -24.35 -3.06
N PHE A 627 -18.76 -24.26 -4.32
CA PHE A 627 -19.44 -23.60 -5.42
C PHE A 627 -20.25 -24.51 -6.36
N ASP A 628 -20.26 -25.84 -6.15
CA ASP A 628 -21.00 -26.78 -7.01
C ASP A 628 -22.50 -26.46 -7.02
N ASN A 629 -23.03 -26.06 -5.86
CA ASN A 629 -24.42 -25.69 -5.64
C ASN A 629 -24.72 -24.21 -6.02
N MET A 630 -23.81 -23.51 -6.70
CA MET A 630 -23.90 -22.07 -6.94
C MET A 630 -23.89 -21.75 -8.46
N PRO A 631 -25.00 -21.26 -9.06
CA PRO A 631 -25.17 -21.27 -10.50
C PRO A 631 -24.30 -20.22 -11.22
N PHE A 632 -23.27 -20.67 -11.94
CA PHE A 632 -22.40 -19.87 -12.79
C PHE A 632 -23.08 -19.64 -14.15
N ARG A 633 -23.30 -18.36 -14.53
CA ARG A 633 -24.03 -17.98 -15.76
C ARG A 633 -25.37 -18.73 -15.94
N GLY A 634 -26.06 -19.04 -14.83
CA GLY A 634 -27.34 -19.77 -14.83
C GLY A 634 -27.24 -21.29 -14.97
N LYS A 635 -26.05 -21.89 -14.84
CA LYS A 635 -25.83 -23.35 -14.85
C LYS A 635 -25.00 -23.80 -13.65
N TYR A 636 -25.20 -25.05 -13.24
CA TYR A 636 -24.40 -25.70 -12.20
C TYR A 636 -23.29 -26.53 -12.84
N TYR A 637 -22.16 -26.65 -12.15
CA TYR A 637 -20.94 -27.34 -12.60
C TYR A 637 -20.31 -28.03 -11.38
N ASN A 638 -19.60 -29.14 -11.59
CA ASN A 638 -18.73 -29.73 -10.56
C ASN A 638 -17.35 -29.07 -10.69
N TRP A 639 -16.83 -28.48 -9.62
CA TRP A 639 -15.62 -27.66 -9.67
C TRP A 639 -14.41 -28.38 -9.07
N LYS A 640 -13.32 -28.46 -9.85
CA LYS A 640 -12.03 -29.03 -9.41
C LYS A 640 -10.92 -27.97 -9.40
N PRO A 641 -9.92 -28.04 -8.51
CA PRO A 641 -8.83 -27.07 -8.47
C PRO A 641 -8.06 -26.97 -9.80
N TYR A 642 -7.75 -25.74 -10.21
CA TYR A 642 -6.91 -25.47 -11.37
C TYR A 642 -5.60 -24.79 -10.93
N THR A 643 -4.47 -25.46 -11.18
CA THR A 643 -3.12 -24.99 -10.84
C THR A 643 -2.21 -24.97 -12.08
N GLY A 644 -2.79 -24.72 -13.26
CA GLY A 644 -2.05 -24.64 -14.52
C GLY A 644 -1.16 -23.40 -14.65
N GLY A 645 -0.32 -23.38 -15.70
CA GLY A 645 0.55 -22.24 -15.98
C GLY A 645 -0.25 -20.95 -16.23
N GLY A 646 0.06 -19.89 -15.48
CA GLY A 646 -0.49 -18.55 -15.67
C GLY A 646 -1.44 -18.05 -14.58
N VAL A 647 -1.93 -18.92 -13.67
CA VAL A 647 -2.75 -18.49 -12.51
C VAL A 647 -1.88 -18.22 -11.27
N LYS A 648 -2.36 -17.35 -10.37
CA LYS A 648 -1.70 -17.09 -9.08
C LYS A 648 -1.83 -18.33 -8.18
N PRO A 649 -0.72 -18.93 -7.66
CA PRO A 649 -0.78 -20.18 -6.87
C PRO A 649 -1.60 -20.14 -5.58
N CYS A 650 -2.01 -18.96 -5.12
CA CYS A 650 -2.82 -18.76 -3.92
C CYS A 650 -4.16 -18.07 -4.18
N ALA A 651 -4.56 -17.87 -5.44
CA ALA A 651 -5.93 -17.51 -5.80
C ALA A 651 -6.73 -18.80 -6.11
N LEU A 652 -8.02 -18.83 -5.74
CA LEU A 652 -8.87 -19.99 -5.89
C LEU A 652 -9.39 -20.11 -7.32
N ASN A 653 -8.58 -20.70 -8.19
CA ASN A 653 -8.95 -21.00 -9.58
C ASN A 653 -9.55 -22.41 -9.66
N CYS A 654 -10.73 -22.53 -10.27
CA CYS A 654 -11.47 -23.78 -10.38
C CYS A 654 -11.85 -24.09 -11.84
N LEU A 655 -11.55 -25.30 -12.29
CA LEU A 655 -11.92 -25.91 -13.57
C LEU A 655 -13.34 -26.51 -13.45
N ALA A 656 -14.18 -26.27 -14.45
CA ALA A 656 -15.48 -26.96 -14.54
C ALA A 656 -15.29 -28.37 -15.13
N GLU A 657 -15.57 -29.42 -14.36
CA GLU A 657 -15.36 -30.79 -14.80
C GLU A 657 -16.20 -31.15 -16.04
N GLY A 658 -15.57 -31.80 -17.02
CA GLY A 658 -16.15 -32.08 -18.33
C GLY A 658 -16.14 -30.90 -19.31
N TYR A 659 -15.58 -29.75 -18.94
CA TYR A 659 -15.52 -28.55 -19.78
C TYR A 659 -14.10 -27.96 -19.86
N ASN A 660 -13.79 -27.35 -21.01
CA ASN A 660 -12.47 -26.76 -21.28
C ASN A 660 -12.38 -25.29 -20.80
N PHE A 661 -12.88 -24.98 -19.60
CA PHE A 661 -12.71 -23.64 -19.00
C PHE A 661 -12.56 -23.70 -17.48
N TYR A 662 -11.75 -22.78 -16.96
CA TYR A 662 -11.65 -22.47 -15.53
C TYR A 662 -12.05 -21.02 -15.28
N THR A 663 -12.29 -20.67 -14.02
CA THR A 663 -12.51 -19.29 -13.56
C THR A 663 -11.87 -19.07 -12.20
N GLU A 664 -11.53 -17.82 -11.87
CA GLU A 664 -11.17 -17.45 -10.50
C GLU A 664 -12.45 -17.29 -9.67
N ARG A 665 -12.60 -18.11 -8.62
CA ARG A 665 -13.77 -18.11 -7.73
C ARG A 665 -13.54 -17.28 -6.48
N ALA A 666 -12.28 -17.07 -6.07
CA ALA A 666 -11.89 -16.11 -5.05
C ALA A 666 -10.43 -15.64 -5.27
N PRO A 667 -10.09 -14.36 -4.98
CA PRO A 667 -8.74 -13.82 -5.20
C PRO A 667 -7.69 -14.38 -4.23
N ALA A 668 -8.13 -15.04 -3.15
CA ALA A 668 -7.29 -15.77 -2.22
C ALA A 668 -7.98 -17.08 -1.79
N VAL A 669 -7.21 -18.15 -1.65
CA VAL A 669 -7.61 -19.38 -0.94
C VAL A 669 -7.56 -19.16 0.58
N ILE A 670 -8.24 -20.00 1.35
CA ILE A 670 -8.22 -19.97 2.82
C ILE A 670 -6.78 -20.19 3.34
N ASP A 671 -6.36 -19.37 4.32
CA ASP A 671 -5.04 -19.47 4.96
C ASP A 671 -4.74 -20.92 5.40
N GLY A 672 -3.58 -21.47 5.05
CA GLY A 672 -3.21 -22.87 5.33
C GLY A 672 -3.54 -23.88 4.22
N THR A 673 -4.10 -23.44 3.10
CA THR A 673 -4.15 -24.22 1.85
C THR A 673 -2.75 -24.33 1.24
N GLN A 674 -2.30 -25.52 0.83
CA GLN A 674 -1.03 -25.69 0.11
C GLN A 674 -1.03 -24.87 -1.20
N CYS A 675 0.11 -24.29 -1.57
CA CYS A 675 0.22 -23.45 -2.78
C CYS A 675 0.19 -24.30 -4.07
N ASN A 676 0.96 -25.38 -4.07
CA ASN A 676 1.22 -26.25 -5.22
C ASN A 676 1.17 -27.71 -4.74
N ALA A 677 0.70 -28.65 -5.57
CA ALA A 677 0.58 -30.07 -5.18
C ALA A 677 1.94 -30.72 -4.82
N ASP A 678 3.02 -30.30 -5.48
CA ASP A 678 4.38 -30.82 -5.26
C ASP A 678 5.16 -30.02 -4.16
N SER A 679 4.50 -29.24 -3.28
CA SER A 679 5.15 -28.52 -2.15
C SER A 679 4.29 -28.46 -0.87
N LEU A 680 4.95 -28.44 0.29
CA LEU A 680 4.33 -28.21 1.60
C LEU A 680 4.04 -26.74 1.90
N ASP A 681 4.58 -25.80 1.11
CA ASP A 681 4.36 -24.37 1.28
C ASP A 681 2.85 -24.04 1.28
N ILE A 682 2.42 -23.16 2.20
CA ILE A 682 1.00 -22.80 2.37
C ILE A 682 0.73 -21.33 2.04
N CYS A 683 -0.43 -21.09 1.47
CA CYS A 683 -0.98 -19.76 1.24
C CYS A 683 -1.39 -19.12 2.57
N ILE A 684 -0.97 -17.86 2.78
CA ILE A 684 -1.43 -17.00 3.87
C ILE A 684 -1.61 -15.60 3.30
N ASN A 685 -2.81 -15.03 3.45
CA ASN A 685 -3.18 -13.70 2.97
C ASN A 685 -2.96 -13.51 1.45
N GLY A 686 -3.23 -14.54 0.66
CA GLY A 686 -3.03 -14.55 -0.80
C GLY A 686 -1.58 -14.80 -1.25
N GLU A 687 -0.61 -14.91 -0.34
CA GLU A 687 0.80 -15.16 -0.67
C GLU A 687 1.27 -16.55 -0.24
N CYS A 688 2.15 -17.18 -1.02
CA CYS A 688 2.74 -18.47 -0.66
C CYS A 688 3.87 -18.30 0.36
N LYS A 689 3.83 -19.05 1.48
CA LYS A 689 4.80 -18.97 2.59
C LYS A 689 5.39 -20.35 2.90
N HIS A 690 6.69 -20.37 3.21
CA HIS A 690 7.44 -21.63 3.39
C HIS A 690 7.02 -22.39 4.66
N VAL A 691 6.99 -23.72 4.56
CA VAL A 691 6.66 -24.67 5.63
C VAL A 691 7.64 -25.85 5.56
N GLY A 692 8.13 -26.30 6.72
CA GLY A 692 8.96 -27.49 6.82
C GLY A 692 8.16 -28.80 6.72
N CYS A 693 8.86 -29.93 6.71
CA CYS A 693 8.25 -31.26 6.76
C CYS A 693 7.44 -31.54 8.05
N ASP A 694 7.58 -30.66 9.04
CA ASP A 694 6.90 -30.66 10.34
C ASP A 694 5.53 -29.96 10.31
N ASN A 695 5.12 -29.44 9.14
CA ASN A 695 3.96 -28.57 8.95
C ASN A 695 4.05 -27.24 9.74
N ILE A 696 5.26 -26.82 10.17
CA ILE A 696 5.50 -25.58 10.91
C ILE A 696 5.88 -24.43 9.96
N LEU A 697 5.08 -23.37 10.00
CA LEU A 697 5.22 -22.17 9.20
C LEU A 697 6.58 -21.48 9.44
N GLY A 698 7.42 -21.47 8.42
CA GLY A 698 8.76 -20.88 8.45
C GLY A 698 9.84 -21.76 9.09
N SER A 699 9.54 -23.04 9.37
CA SER A 699 10.55 -24.05 9.70
C SER A 699 11.35 -24.43 8.46
N ASP A 700 12.66 -24.63 8.62
CA ASP A 700 13.55 -25.09 7.56
C ASP A 700 13.77 -26.63 7.61
N ALA A 701 12.96 -27.35 8.40
CA ALA A 701 13.03 -28.81 8.57
C ALA A 701 12.73 -29.57 7.27
N ARG A 702 13.49 -30.64 7.01
CA ARG A 702 13.42 -31.44 5.78
C ARG A 702 13.29 -32.93 6.07
N GLU A 703 12.69 -33.64 5.13
CA GLU A 703 12.74 -35.10 5.06
C GLU A 703 14.18 -35.58 4.87
N ASP A 704 14.54 -36.66 5.57
CA ASP A 704 15.78 -37.40 5.33
C ASP A 704 15.62 -38.39 4.16
N ARG A 705 16.66 -39.20 3.89
CA ARG A 705 16.61 -40.24 2.84
C ARG A 705 15.54 -41.32 3.07
N CYS A 706 14.93 -41.37 4.24
CA CYS A 706 13.90 -42.33 4.65
C CYS A 706 12.51 -41.68 4.69
N ARG A 707 12.37 -40.43 4.23
CA ARG A 707 11.18 -39.57 4.35
C ARG A 707 10.72 -39.34 5.80
N VAL A 708 11.66 -39.46 6.76
CA VAL A 708 11.44 -39.04 8.15
C VAL A 708 11.78 -37.57 8.27
N CYS A 709 10.82 -36.76 8.72
CA CYS A 709 11.04 -35.33 8.95
C CYS A 709 12.07 -35.10 10.05
N GLY A 710 13.16 -34.39 9.75
CA GLY A 710 14.26 -34.14 10.69
C GLY A 710 15.07 -35.39 11.06
N GLY A 711 14.92 -36.50 10.31
CA GLY A 711 15.64 -37.74 10.56
C GLY A 711 17.14 -37.68 10.21
N ASP A 712 17.88 -38.69 10.65
CA ASP A 712 19.32 -38.87 10.39
C ASP A 712 19.61 -39.85 9.23
N GLY A 713 18.56 -40.42 8.62
CA GLY A 713 18.66 -41.45 7.61
C GLY A 713 18.92 -42.86 8.15
N SER A 714 18.82 -43.12 9.46
CA SER A 714 19.12 -44.44 10.06
C SER A 714 17.95 -45.43 10.05
N THR A 715 16.74 -45.00 9.67
CA THR A 715 15.49 -45.79 9.72
C THR A 715 15.24 -46.66 8.48
N CYS A 716 16.04 -46.50 7.43
CA CYS A 716 15.94 -47.23 6.17
C CYS A 716 17.32 -47.61 5.62
N ASP A 717 17.38 -48.66 4.81
CA ASP A 717 18.57 -49.04 4.06
C ASP A 717 18.39 -48.79 2.56
N ALA A 718 19.45 -48.32 1.90
CA ALA A 718 19.43 -47.99 0.49
C ALA A 718 19.75 -49.23 -0.36
N ILE A 719 18.80 -49.60 -1.23
CA ILE A 719 18.95 -50.63 -2.24
C ILE A 719 19.26 -49.93 -3.57
N GLU A 720 20.38 -50.30 -4.19
CA GLU A 720 20.79 -49.87 -5.52
C GLU A 720 21.20 -51.10 -6.31
N GLY A 721 20.79 -51.19 -7.57
CA GLY A 721 21.08 -52.34 -8.42
C GLY A 721 21.10 -52.01 -9.92
N PHE A 722 21.57 -52.99 -10.67
CA PHE A 722 21.70 -52.94 -12.12
C PHE A 722 21.30 -54.30 -12.70
N PHE A 723 20.48 -54.26 -13.74
CA PHE A 723 19.86 -55.45 -14.33
C PHE A 723 20.04 -55.44 -15.85
N ASN A 724 20.84 -56.38 -16.35
CA ASN A 724 21.27 -56.47 -17.75
C ASN A 724 21.09 -57.88 -18.35
N ASP A 725 20.23 -58.70 -17.76
CA ASP A 725 19.97 -60.06 -18.23
C ASP A 725 19.33 -60.08 -19.62
N SER A 726 19.55 -61.18 -20.35
CA SER A 726 19.12 -61.36 -21.73
C SER A 726 18.26 -62.62 -21.91
N LEU A 727 17.01 -62.44 -22.31
CA LEU A 727 16.09 -63.52 -22.72
C LEU A 727 15.63 -63.32 -24.18
N PRO A 728 14.93 -64.31 -24.79
CA PRO A 728 14.32 -64.15 -26.10
C PRO A 728 13.38 -62.92 -26.17
N ARG A 729 13.35 -62.25 -27.32
CA ARG A 729 12.48 -61.09 -27.57
C ARG A 729 11.00 -61.45 -27.42
N GLY A 730 10.19 -60.50 -26.96
CA GLY A 730 8.75 -60.66 -26.79
C GLY A 730 8.38 -61.37 -25.49
N GLY A 731 9.09 -61.08 -24.39
CA GLY A 731 8.77 -61.56 -23.05
C GLY A 731 8.91 -60.46 -22.00
N TYR A 732 8.12 -60.56 -20.93
CA TYR A 732 8.31 -59.79 -19.70
C TYR A 732 9.33 -60.49 -18.81
N MET A 733 10.26 -59.73 -18.23
CA MET A 733 11.24 -60.19 -17.25
C MET A 733 11.09 -59.42 -15.94
N GLU A 734 11.32 -60.06 -14.80
CA GLU A 734 11.37 -59.38 -13.51
C GLU A 734 12.71 -58.66 -13.33
N VAL A 735 12.66 -57.39 -12.93
CA VAL A 735 13.84 -56.52 -12.74
C VAL A 735 14.21 -56.42 -11.26
N VAL A 736 13.21 -56.13 -10.41
CA VAL A 736 13.34 -56.03 -8.96
C VAL A 736 11.96 -56.03 -8.29
N GLN A 737 11.89 -56.59 -7.07
CA GLN A 737 10.74 -56.43 -6.18
C GLN A 737 10.98 -55.25 -5.23
N ILE A 738 10.01 -54.34 -5.13
CA ILE A 738 10.02 -53.19 -4.23
C ILE A 738 9.12 -53.54 -3.03
N PRO A 739 9.68 -53.75 -1.83
CA PRO A 739 8.89 -54.08 -0.64
C PRO A 739 7.95 -52.96 -0.23
N ARG A 740 6.86 -53.32 0.45
CA ARG A 740 5.98 -52.40 1.16
C ARG A 740 6.78 -51.44 2.07
N GLY A 741 6.41 -50.17 2.04
CA GLY A 741 7.00 -49.08 2.82
C GLY A 741 8.22 -48.43 2.17
N SER A 742 8.64 -48.86 0.98
CA SER A 742 9.82 -48.31 0.29
C SER A 742 9.59 -46.87 -0.18
N VAL A 743 10.64 -46.05 -0.12
CA VAL A 743 10.65 -44.62 -0.46
C VAL A 743 11.77 -44.27 -1.45
N HIS A 744 11.65 -43.12 -2.13
CA HIS A 744 12.58 -42.64 -3.16
C HIS A 744 12.91 -43.70 -4.22
N ILE A 745 11.84 -44.23 -4.83
CA ILE A 745 11.90 -45.21 -5.92
C ILE A 745 12.28 -44.48 -7.21
N GLU A 746 13.35 -44.94 -7.83
CA GLU A 746 13.82 -44.54 -9.17
C GLU A 746 14.19 -45.81 -9.93
N VAL A 747 13.54 -46.06 -11.07
CA VAL A 747 13.92 -47.09 -12.04
C VAL A 747 14.16 -46.40 -13.37
N ARG A 748 15.30 -46.68 -14.02
CA ARG A 748 15.71 -45.97 -15.24
C ARG A 748 16.54 -46.83 -16.18
N GLU A 749 16.25 -46.78 -17.47
CA GLU A 749 17.13 -47.35 -18.51
C GLU A 749 18.48 -46.63 -18.58
N VAL A 750 19.57 -47.35 -18.90
CA VAL A 750 20.90 -46.74 -19.07
C VAL A 750 21.07 -46.06 -20.43
N ALA A 751 20.32 -46.48 -21.44
CA ALA A 751 20.28 -45.89 -22.77
C ALA A 751 18.87 -46.05 -23.34
N MET A 752 18.43 -45.12 -24.20
CA MET A 752 17.13 -45.20 -24.87
C MET A 752 16.99 -46.51 -25.63
N SER A 753 15.91 -47.27 -25.38
CA SER A 753 15.63 -48.52 -26.09
C SER A 753 14.16 -48.66 -26.50
N LYS A 754 13.85 -49.75 -27.23
CA LYS A 754 12.47 -50.15 -27.56
C LYS A 754 11.83 -51.07 -26.50
N ASN A 755 12.54 -51.38 -25.42
CA ASN A 755 11.99 -52.11 -24.28
C ASN A 755 11.07 -51.17 -23.46
N TYR A 756 10.25 -51.72 -22.57
CA TYR A 756 9.32 -50.94 -21.73
C TYR A 756 9.36 -51.43 -20.29
N ILE A 757 9.56 -50.51 -19.35
CA ILE A 757 9.44 -50.73 -17.91
C ILE A 757 7.95 -50.87 -17.59
N ALA A 758 7.57 -51.94 -16.90
CA ALA A 758 6.21 -52.19 -16.44
C ALA A 758 6.19 -52.35 -14.91
N LEU A 759 5.04 -52.07 -14.31
CA LEU A 759 4.83 -52.16 -12.86
C LEU A 759 3.57 -52.99 -12.61
N LYS A 760 3.67 -54.01 -11.75
CA LYS A 760 2.54 -54.86 -11.36
C LYS A 760 2.47 -55.08 -9.84
N SER A 761 1.32 -55.54 -9.39
CA SER A 761 1.08 -56.02 -8.02
C SER A 761 1.71 -57.40 -7.80
N GLU A 762 1.79 -57.82 -6.55
CA GLU A 762 2.09 -59.22 -6.18
C GLU A 762 0.99 -60.21 -6.65
N GLY A 763 -0.20 -59.70 -6.99
CA GLY A 763 -1.34 -60.46 -7.54
C GLY A 763 -1.44 -60.46 -9.07
N ASP A 764 -0.37 -60.09 -9.79
CA ASP A 764 -0.29 -60.01 -11.26
C ASP A 764 -1.13 -58.91 -11.96
N ASP A 765 -1.75 -57.98 -11.21
CA ASP A 765 -2.41 -56.80 -11.78
C ASP A 765 -1.37 -55.77 -12.26
N TYR A 766 -1.39 -55.40 -13.54
CA TYR A 766 -0.47 -54.40 -14.10
C TYR A 766 -1.04 -52.98 -13.99
N TYR A 767 -0.21 -52.04 -13.56
CA TYR A 767 -0.55 -50.62 -13.38
C TYR A 767 -0.04 -49.71 -14.52
N ILE A 768 1.02 -50.14 -15.21
CA ILE A 768 1.61 -49.48 -16.40
C ILE A 768 2.25 -50.54 -17.32
N ASN A 769 2.10 -50.39 -18.63
CA ASN A 769 2.72 -51.21 -19.69
C ASN A 769 2.43 -52.73 -19.57
N GLY A 770 1.21 -53.10 -19.19
CA GLY A 770 0.79 -54.49 -18.95
C GLY A 770 0.10 -55.18 -20.13
N ALA A 771 -0.10 -56.50 -20.03
CA ALA A 771 -0.95 -57.27 -20.95
C ALA A 771 -0.68 -57.05 -22.46
N TRP A 772 0.58 -56.80 -22.84
CA TRP A 772 1.03 -56.45 -24.20
C TRP A 772 0.53 -55.10 -24.74
N THR A 773 -0.04 -54.25 -23.90
CA THR A 773 -0.36 -52.85 -24.20
C THR A 773 0.70 -51.91 -23.65
N ILE A 774 0.89 -50.77 -24.33
CA ILE A 774 1.83 -49.73 -23.93
C ILE A 774 1.04 -48.49 -23.54
N ASP A 775 1.33 -47.95 -22.35
CA ASP A 775 0.74 -46.73 -21.81
C ASP A 775 1.43 -45.47 -22.35
N TRP A 776 0.69 -44.37 -22.38
CA TRP A 776 1.27 -43.04 -22.54
C TRP A 776 1.93 -42.56 -21.24
N PRO A 777 3.04 -41.79 -21.29
CA PRO A 777 3.66 -41.19 -20.11
C PRO A 777 2.67 -40.39 -19.24
N ARG A 778 2.60 -40.70 -17.94
CA ARG A 778 1.62 -40.14 -17.00
C ARG A 778 2.10 -40.15 -15.55
N LYS A 779 1.59 -39.23 -14.73
CA LYS A 779 1.50 -39.41 -13.27
C LYS A 779 0.30 -40.33 -12.97
N PHE A 780 0.40 -41.22 -11.98
CA PHE A 780 -0.68 -42.10 -11.55
C PHE A 780 -0.52 -42.57 -10.10
N ASP A 781 -1.62 -42.67 -9.36
CA ASP A 781 -1.61 -43.05 -7.94
C ASP A 781 -1.84 -44.56 -7.77
N VAL A 782 -0.90 -45.23 -7.11
CA VAL A 782 -0.94 -46.68 -6.82
C VAL A 782 -0.12 -46.97 -5.57
N ALA A 783 -0.42 -48.04 -4.82
CA ALA A 783 0.29 -48.39 -3.60
C ALA A 783 0.46 -47.21 -2.62
N GLY A 784 -0.55 -46.34 -2.50
CA GLY A 784 -0.52 -45.18 -1.61
C GLY A 784 0.44 -44.04 -2.00
N THR A 785 1.04 -44.07 -3.19
CA THR A 785 1.96 -43.02 -3.68
C THR A 785 1.72 -42.68 -5.15
N ALA A 786 2.02 -41.44 -5.53
CA ALA A 786 2.06 -41.05 -6.94
C ALA A 786 3.34 -41.61 -7.61
N PHE A 787 3.15 -42.42 -8.65
CA PHE A 787 4.19 -42.80 -9.61
C PHE A 787 4.18 -41.86 -10.81
N HIS A 788 5.36 -41.61 -11.38
CA HIS A 788 5.57 -40.81 -12.57
C HIS A 788 6.33 -41.65 -13.60
N TYR A 789 5.61 -42.07 -14.64
CA TYR A 789 6.18 -42.81 -15.77
C TYR A 789 6.54 -41.80 -16.88
N LYS A 790 7.82 -41.76 -17.26
CA LYS A 790 8.38 -40.81 -18.23
C LYS A 790 9.03 -41.56 -19.40
N ARG A 791 8.72 -41.11 -20.61
CA ARG A 791 9.35 -41.57 -21.85
C ARG A 791 9.53 -40.40 -22.83
N PRO A 792 10.46 -39.46 -22.56
CA PRO A 792 10.77 -38.38 -23.48
C PRO A 792 11.43 -38.92 -24.76
N THR A 793 11.58 -38.08 -25.77
CA THR A 793 12.15 -38.46 -27.08
C THR A 793 13.68 -38.55 -27.11
N ASP A 794 14.33 -38.04 -26.07
CA ASP A 794 15.75 -37.67 -26.02
C ASP A 794 16.46 -38.10 -24.72
N GLU A 795 15.73 -38.63 -23.74
CA GLU A 795 16.31 -39.30 -22.56
C GLU A 795 15.81 -40.75 -22.41
N PRO A 796 16.57 -41.65 -21.74
CA PRO A 796 16.11 -43.01 -21.43
C PRO A 796 14.88 -43.02 -20.51
N GLU A 797 14.04 -44.04 -20.67
CA GLU A 797 12.78 -44.25 -19.95
C GLU A 797 12.98 -44.33 -18.43
N SER A 798 12.07 -43.71 -17.66
CA SER A 798 12.09 -43.77 -16.18
C SER A 798 10.71 -43.98 -15.54
N LEU A 799 10.74 -44.57 -14.35
CA LEU A 799 9.60 -44.74 -13.45
C LEU A 799 10.02 -44.31 -12.04
N GLU A 800 9.39 -43.26 -11.51
CA GLU A 800 9.79 -42.60 -10.26
C GLU A 800 8.62 -42.46 -9.29
N ALA A 801 8.84 -42.69 -7.99
CA ALA A 801 7.87 -42.43 -6.92
C ALA A 801 8.55 -42.08 -5.60
N LEU A 802 7.97 -41.18 -4.81
CA LEU A 802 8.54 -40.83 -3.50
C LEU A 802 8.22 -41.86 -2.40
N GLY A 803 7.10 -42.58 -2.49
CA GLY A 803 6.65 -43.50 -1.44
C GLY A 803 6.17 -42.77 -0.17
N PRO A 804 5.90 -43.48 0.94
CA PRO A 804 6.08 -44.93 1.13
C PRO A 804 5.01 -45.76 0.41
N THR A 805 5.38 -46.94 -0.10
CA THR A 805 4.43 -47.88 -0.71
C THR A 805 3.53 -48.57 0.33
N SER A 806 2.23 -48.74 0.03
CA SER A 806 1.27 -49.44 0.91
C SER A 806 1.29 -50.96 0.76
N GLU A 807 1.84 -51.47 -0.34
CA GLU A 807 1.91 -52.89 -0.71
C GLU A 807 3.25 -53.21 -1.41
N ASN A 808 3.50 -54.49 -1.70
CA ASN A 808 4.66 -54.92 -2.48
C ASN A 808 4.40 -54.68 -3.97
N LEU A 809 5.42 -54.23 -4.69
CA LEU A 809 5.34 -53.97 -6.13
C LEU A 809 6.45 -54.72 -6.87
N ILE A 810 6.17 -55.17 -8.09
CA ILE A 810 7.14 -55.88 -8.92
C ILE A 810 7.40 -55.06 -10.18
N VAL A 811 8.66 -54.68 -10.36
CA VAL A 811 9.15 -53.99 -11.57
C VAL A 811 9.49 -55.04 -12.61
N MET A 812 8.88 -54.92 -13.78
CA MET A 812 9.08 -55.79 -14.93
C MET A 812 9.69 -55.00 -16.10
N VAL A 813 10.26 -55.69 -17.09
CA VAL A 813 10.60 -55.11 -18.40
C VAL A 813 10.12 -56.00 -19.53
N LEU A 814 9.41 -55.42 -20.51
CA LEU A 814 9.06 -56.06 -21.78
C LEU A 814 10.21 -55.88 -22.78
N LEU A 815 10.89 -56.96 -23.15
CA LEU A 815 11.97 -56.90 -24.15
C LEU A 815 11.45 -56.91 -25.59
N GLN A 816 11.76 -55.86 -26.34
CA GLN A 816 11.61 -55.79 -27.80
C GLN A 816 12.96 -55.93 -28.52
N GLU A 817 14.05 -55.53 -27.86
CA GLU A 817 15.42 -55.67 -28.35
C GLU A 817 16.36 -56.08 -27.20
N GLN A 818 17.67 -55.88 -27.36
CA GLN A 818 18.63 -56.28 -26.33
C GLN A 818 18.53 -55.34 -25.12
N ASN A 819 18.55 -55.91 -23.92
CA ASN A 819 18.63 -55.14 -22.68
C ASN A 819 20.01 -54.45 -22.61
N LEU A 820 20.04 -53.12 -22.71
CA LEU A 820 21.25 -52.31 -22.52
C LEU A 820 21.55 -52.03 -21.04
N GLY A 821 20.61 -52.40 -20.16
CA GLY A 821 20.72 -52.32 -18.71
C GLY A 821 19.72 -51.34 -18.11
N ILE A 822 19.06 -51.76 -17.03
CA ILE A 822 18.21 -50.93 -16.18
C ILE A 822 18.91 -50.72 -14.85
N ARG A 823 18.97 -49.48 -14.35
CA ARG A 823 19.34 -49.15 -12.97
C ARG A 823 18.07 -49.01 -12.15
N TYR A 824 18.13 -49.44 -10.90
CA TYR A 824 17.08 -49.16 -9.92
C TYR A 824 17.67 -48.73 -8.58
N LYS A 825 16.90 -47.91 -7.87
CA LYS A 825 17.22 -47.38 -6.55
C LYS A 825 15.94 -47.19 -5.74
N PHE A 826 15.96 -47.59 -4.48
CA PHE A 826 14.91 -47.28 -3.50
C PHE A 826 15.45 -47.52 -2.08
N ASN A 827 14.85 -46.87 -1.08
CA ASN A 827 15.22 -47.07 0.31
C ASN A 827 14.11 -47.86 1.03
N VAL A 828 14.49 -48.99 1.65
CA VAL A 828 13.57 -49.93 2.31
C VAL A 828 13.58 -49.66 3.83
N PRO A 829 12.42 -49.57 4.51
CA PRO A 829 12.37 -49.31 5.95
C PRO A 829 12.91 -50.49 6.76
N ILE A 830 13.70 -50.20 7.79
CA ILE A 830 14.29 -51.22 8.67
C ILE A 830 13.27 -51.61 9.75
N THR A 831 12.61 -52.74 9.56
CA THR A 831 11.71 -53.34 10.55
C THR A 831 12.48 -53.90 11.75
N ARG A 832 12.74 -53.05 12.75
CA ARG A 832 13.23 -53.50 14.07
C ARG A 832 12.16 -54.38 14.74
N THR A 833 12.28 -55.70 14.63
CA THR A 833 11.44 -56.68 15.33
C THR A 833 11.83 -56.80 16.81
N GLY A 834 11.62 -55.72 17.56
CA GLY A 834 11.89 -55.65 19.00
C GLY A 834 11.37 -54.34 19.58
N SER A 835 10.56 -54.43 20.64
CA SER A 835 10.11 -53.26 21.40
C SER A 835 11.13 -52.91 22.48
N GLY A 836 11.75 -51.73 22.39
CA GLY A 836 12.73 -51.20 23.35
C GLY A 836 14.20 -51.32 22.90
N ASP A 837 14.97 -50.25 23.11
CA ASP A 837 16.38 -50.12 22.67
C ASP A 837 17.41 -50.96 23.47
N ASN A 838 16.99 -52.01 24.18
CA ASN A 838 17.80 -52.69 25.20
C ASN A 838 18.58 -53.93 24.74
N GLU A 839 18.41 -54.45 23.52
CA GLU A 839 19.10 -55.68 23.05
C GLU A 839 20.06 -55.48 21.86
N VAL A 840 20.81 -54.38 21.84
CA VAL A 840 22.07 -54.33 21.06
C VAL A 840 23.18 -55.02 21.85
N GLY A 841 23.23 -56.35 21.78
CA GLY A 841 24.19 -57.18 22.51
C GLY A 841 25.64 -57.02 22.04
N PHE A 842 26.44 -56.18 22.72
CA PHE A 842 27.88 -56.04 22.48
C PHE A 842 28.70 -57.11 23.23
N THR A 843 29.26 -58.09 22.51
CA THR A 843 30.19 -59.09 23.07
C THR A 843 31.63 -58.59 23.11
N TRP A 844 32.12 -58.32 24.33
CA TRP A 844 33.49 -57.84 24.57
C TRP A 844 34.46 -58.99 24.86
N ASN A 845 35.24 -59.39 23.85
CA ASN A 845 36.33 -60.35 24.03
C ASN A 845 37.61 -59.65 24.49
N HIS A 846 38.01 -59.86 25.75
CA HIS A 846 39.28 -59.35 26.29
C HIS A 846 40.47 -60.19 25.80
N GLN A 847 41.43 -59.54 25.14
CA GLN A 847 42.77 -60.11 24.93
C GLN A 847 43.73 -59.73 26.07
N PRO A 848 44.79 -60.51 26.34
CA PRO A 848 45.84 -60.14 27.28
C PRO A 848 46.51 -58.82 26.91
N TRP A 849 46.96 -58.07 27.92
CA TRP A 849 47.73 -56.84 27.70
C TRP A 849 49.13 -57.13 27.17
N SER A 850 49.63 -56.25 26.31
CA SER A 850 51.03 -56.19 25.90
C SER A 850 51.93 -55.74 27.08
N GLU A 851 53.22 -56.08 27.06
CA GLU A 851 54.15 -55.58 28.07
C GLU A 851 54.30 -54.04 28.00
N CYS A 852 54.50 -53.40 29.16
CA CYS A 852 54.47 -51.94 29.25
C CYS A 852 55.76 -51.31 28.71
N SER A 853 55.61 -50.26 27.89
CA SER A 853 56.70 -49.65 27.10
C SER A 853 57.86 -49.05 27.89
N ALA A 854 57.75 -48.92 29.22
CA ALA A 854 58.79 -48.44 30.12
C ALA A 854 58.54 -48.93 31.55
N THR A 855 59.60 -49.27 32.28
CA THR A 855 59.54 -49.77 33.67
C THR A 855 59.36 -48.68 34.73
N CYS A 856 59.45 -47.41 34.36
CA CYS A 856 59.11 -46.26 35.19
C CYS A 856 58.66 -45.07 34.33
N ALA A 857 58.02 -44.07 34.96
CA ALA A 857 57.61 -42.79 34.37
C ALA A 857 56.66 -42.89 33.14
N GLY A 858 55.45 -43.43 33.36
CA GLY A 858 54.32 -43.20 32.44
C GLY A 858 54.31 -44.03 31.15
N GLY A 859 54.88 -45.24 31.19
CA GLY A 859 54.74 -46.22 30.09
C GLY A 859 53.28 -46.48 29.73
N LYS A 860 53.03 -46.74 28.44
CA LYS A 860 51.71 -46.99 27.87
C LYS A 860 51.61 -48.42 27.34
N THR A 861 50.51 -49.10 27.63
CA THR A 861 50.17 -50.39 27.01
C THR A 861 49.08 -50.17 25.95
N PRO A 862 49.38 -50.37 24.64
CA PRO A 862 48.37 -50.36 23.60
C PRO A 862 47.69 -51.73 23.52
N THR A 863 46.36 -51.73 23.63
CA THR A 863 45.51 -52.87 23.24
C THR A 863 44.65 -52.50 22.03
N ARG A 864 44.46 -53.44 21.12
CA ARG A 864 43.53 -53.31 19.99
C ARG A 864 42.28 -54.14 20.30
N GLN A 865 41.14 -53.49 20.51
CA GLN A 865 39.87 -54.18 20.65
C GLN A 865 39.20 -54.30 19.26
N PRO A 866 38.91 -55.51 18.75
CA PRO A 866 38.13 -55.69 17.54
C PRO A 866 36.63 -55.63 17.87
N THR A 867 35.96 -54.53 17.55
CA THR A 867 34.50 -54.42 17.61
C THR A 867 33.88 -55.02 16.35
N GLN A 868 33.28 -56.21 16.46
CA GLN A 868 32.71 -56.93 15.32
C GLN A 868 31.24 -56.54 15.07
N ARG A 869 31.01 -55.50 14.26
CA ARG A 869 29.68 -55.23 13.68
C ARG A 869 29.52 -56.06 12.41
N ALA A 870 28.48 -56.87 12.33
CA ALA A 870 28.17 -57.61 11.10
C ALA A 870 27.89 -56.63 9.95
N GLY A 871 28.59 -56.79 8.82
CA GLY A 871 28.27 -56.12 7.55
C GLY A 871 29.35 -55.20 6.96
N ARG A 872 29.96 -54.26 7.71
CA ARG A 872 30.90 -53.25 7.15
C ARG A 872 32.10 -52.96 8.05
N LYS A 873 33.18 -52.44 7.44
CA LYS A 873 34.58 -52.31 7.94
C LYS A 873 34.71 -52.07 9.46
N ALA A 874 35.51 -52.91 10.12
CA ALA A 874 35.88 -52.72 11.53
C ALA A 874 36.71 -51.45 11.75
N GLN A 875 36.33 -50.67 12.76
CA GLN A 875 37.01 -49.44 13.17
C GLN A 875 37.75 -49.69 14.48
N TYR A 876 39.08 -49.75 14.43
CA TYR A 876 39.90 -50.11 15.59
C TYR A 876 39.94 -48.99 16.62
N ILE A 877 39.41 -49.24 17.82
CA ILE A 877 39.61 -48.35 18.97
C ILE A 877 40.97 -48.69 19.62
N LEU A 878 41.85 -47.70 19.68
CA LEU A 878 43.17 -47.77 20.30
C LEU A 878 43.09 -47.21 21.72
N SER A 879 42.75 -48.09 22.67
CA SER A 879 42.69 -47.77 24.10
C SER A 879 44.11 -47.78 24.69
N TYR A 880 44.49 -46.69 25.37
CA TYR A 880 45.78 -46.54 26.03
C TYR A 880 45.60 -46.46 27.55
N ALA A 881 46.13 -47.45 28.28
CA ALA A 881 46.23 -47.38 29.73
C ALA A 881 47.60 -46.83 30.17
N LEU A 882 47.63 -46.07 31.27
CA LEU A 882 48.86 -45.64 31.95
C LEU A 882 49.26 -46.68 33.00
N CYS A 883 50.48 -47.18 32.92
CA CYS A 883 51.00 -48.18 33.86
C CYS A 883 51.30 -47.55 35.24
N LEU A 884 50.32 -47.55 36.15
CA LEU A 884 50.52 -47.20 37.56
C LEU A 884 51.23 -48.35 38.29
N LEU A 885 52.52 -48.15 38.59
CA LEU A 885 53.33 -49.15 39.31
C LEU A 885 52.83 -49.35 40.76
N LYS A 886 52.28 -50.52 41.07
CA LYS A 886 52.32 -51.07 42.43
C LYS A 886 53.77 -51.46 42.75
N LYS A 887 54.54 -50.55 43.36
CA LYS A 887 55.91 -50.84 43.79
C LYS A 887 55.95 -51.30 45.25
N LEU A 888 56.11 -52.60 45.47
CA LEU A 888 56.55 -53.14 46.75
C LEU A 888 58.07 -53.26 46.75
N ILE A 889 58.71 -52.63 47.75
CA ILE A 889 60.14 -52.76 48.10
C ILE A 889 61.12 -52.12 47.08
N GLY A 890 62.24 -51.58 47.59
CA GLY A 890 63.39 -51.11 46.80
C GLY A 890 63.45 -49.59 46.60
N ASN A 891 64.38 -48.94 47.32
CA ASN A 891 64.65 -47.50 47.25
C ASN A 891 64.98 -47.01 45.84
N ILE A 892 64.37 -45.88 45.44
CA ILE A 892 64.95 -44.73 44.71
C ILE A 892 63.82 -43.70 44.54
N SER A 893 64.12 -42.42 44.74
CA SER A 893 63.14 -41.33 44.85
C SER A 893 62.98 -40.57 43.53
N CYS A 894 61.76 -40.48 43.00
CA CYS A 894 61.34 -39.43 42.07
C CYS A 894 60.50 -38.39 42.82
N ARG A 895 60.85 -37.10 42.70
CA ARG A 895 60.13 -35.99 43.35
C ARG A 895 59.01 -35.43 42.45
N PHE A 896 58.00 -34.83 43.07
CA PHE A 896 56.94 -34.07 42.40
C PHE A 896 57.46 -32.79 41.73
N ALA A 897 56.81 -32.40 40.64
CA ALA A 897 56.73 -31.02 40.14
C ALA A 897 55.31 -30.77 39.58
N SER A 898 54.89 -29.51 39.55
CA SER A 898 53.49 -29.09 39.43
C SER A 898 52.98 -28.82 38.01
N SER A 899 51.67 -28.55 37.94
CA SER A 899 51.00 -27.62 37.00
C SER A 899 51.02 -27.91 35.50
N CYS A 900 49.86 -28.35 34.98
CA CYS A 900 49.20 -27.64 33.88
C CYS A 900 47.67 -27.86 33.94
N ASN A 901 46.89 -26.78 33.89
CA ASN A 901 45.43 -26.81 33.73
C ASN A 901 45.11 -26.40 32.29
N LEU A 902 44.30 -27.17 31.55
CA LEU A 902 43.48 -26.60 30.47
C LEU A 902 42.21 -27.43 30.21
N ALA A 903 41.16 -26.70 29.84
CA ALA A 903 39.75 -27.04 29.85
C ALA A 903 39.28 -28.17 28.89
N LYS A 904 38.04 -28.65 29.18
CA LYS A 904 37.01 -29.14 28.22
C LYS A 904 37.29 -30.49 27.51
N GLU A 905 36.27 -31.24 27.06
CA GLU A 905 34.81 -31.12 27.21
C GLU A 905 34.12 -32.50 27.33
N THR A 906 32.82 -32.49 27.64
CA THR A 906 31.92 -33.63 27.84
C THR A 906 31.88 -34.65 26.69
N LEU A 907 31.89 -35.96 27.02
CA LEU A 907 31.35 -36.99 26.14
C LEU A 907 30.97 -38.28 26.89
N LEU A 908 29.85 -38.23 27.62
CA LEU A 908 28.95 -39.33 27.97
C LEU A 908 27.63 -38.74 28.50
#